data_AF-A0A445FKC4-F1
#
_entry.id   AF-A0A445FKC4-F1
#
_cell.length_a   1.000
_cell.length_b   1.000
_cell.length_c   1.000
_cell.angle_alpha   90.00
_cell.angle_beta   90.00
_cell.angle_gamma   90.00
#
_symmetry.space_group_name_H-M   'P 1'
#
loop_
_entity.id
_entity.type
_entity.pdbx_description
1 polymer ?
#
loop_
_entity_poly.entity_id
_entity_poly.type
_entity_poly.pdbx_seq_one_letter_code
_entity_poly.pdbx_strand_id
1 'polypeptide(L)'
;MAMAFETTHFLLSRPTASTSTLFLFSSNLTRPKPASLPSRFFHCRSKRLVLTPRFAVKACAVNVEEKNVAAISGEWGKVSAVLFDMDGVLCNSEEPSRRAGVDLFAEMGVDVTVDDFVPFMGTGEANFLGGVASVKGVKGFDPEAAKKRFFEIYLDKCCYLSQYAKPDSGIGFPGALELISQCKSKGLKVAVASSADRIKVDANLAAAGLPLSMFDAIVSADAFENLKPAPDIFLAASRILNVPSNECIVIEDALAGVEAAKAAQMRCIAVRTTLSDEALEPAGPTLIRDNIGSVSLDDILSGGSVGYNKRMQGSETLNDFAESSSTVLAGGLQGSRRDILRFGSLGIAISCLFFTISNWKAMQYASPKAVWNKLFGVTQPPLEQKEDNSRDDRIQQFVNYISDLESRGNAQIVPEFPSKLDWLNTAPLQFRRDLKGKVVLLDFWTYCCINCMHVLPELDVLEKKYKDMPFVVVGVHSAKFDNEKDSEAIRNAVLRYGISHPVVNDGDMYLWRKLGINSWPTFAIVGPNGKVLAQLAGEGHKKDLDDFVEAALLFYGKQNMLDNTPISLSLEKDNDPRLSTSPLKFPGKLAIDVLNNRLFISDSNHNRIVVTDLDGNFIVQIGSSGEEGLQDGSFDDATFNRPQGLAYNAKKNILYVADTENHALREIDFVNEKVRTLAGNGTKGSDYVGGGKGDSQLLNSPWDVCFHPFDEKIYIAMAGQHQIWEHNLLDATTRVFSGDGYERNLNGSSSTSTSFAQPSGLSLSQDLREIYIADSESSSIRAMDLKTRGSQLLAGGDPMFADNLFKFGDQDGIGSEVLLQHPLGVVCGNDGEIYIADSYNHKIKKLDPTSKRVSTIAGTGKAGFKDGTAVKAQLSEPSGIVEGNKGRLFIADTNNSLIRYLDLNINETELRTLELKGIQPPKPKSRSFKRLRRRASADTMPITIDTISSNEGNLSIKISLPNEYHFSKEARSRFSVDIEPEDAVNIDPLDGFLSPEGSATLHFKRSSNNASVGRINCKVYYCKEDEVCLYQSLLFEVPFQEGVSNPAEADVTLAHFVKPKTSTSNFLQSVAP
;
A
#
# COMPACT_ATOMS: atom_id res chain seq x y z
N MET A 1 -64.89 12.89 -7.09
CA MET A 1 -64.36 13.74 -6.01
C MET A 1 -63.12 14.41 -6.58
N ALA A 2 -63.16 15.70 -6.91
CA ALA A 2 -63.05 16.86 -6.01
C ALA A 2 -61.59 17.03 -5.53
N MET A 3 -60.79 17.94 -6.12
CA MET A 3 -60.74 19.41 -5.92
C MET A 3 -59.94 19.81 -4.65
N ALA A 4 -59.10 20.87 -4.64
CA ALA A 4 -58.82 21.91 -5.65
C ALA A 4 -57.41 22.54 -5.54
N PHE A 5 -57.07 23.28 -6.60
CA PHE A 5 -56.12 24.40 -6.76
C PHE A 5 -55.67 25.20 -5.51
N GLU A 6 -54.48 25.80 -5.60
CA GLU A 6 -54.39 27.28 -5.73
C GLU A 6 -53.14 27.74 -6.50
N THR A 7 -53.23 28.90 -7.17
CA THR A 7 -52.17 29.52 -8.00
C THR A 7 -52.34 31.04 -8.05
N THR A 8 -51.26 31.82 -7.94
CA THR A 8 -51.28 33.28 -8.20
C THR A 8 -50.09 33.74 -9.04
N HIS A 9 -50.37 34.57 -10.06
CA HIS A 9 -49.40 35.26 -10.93
C HIS A 9 -49.38 36.76 -10.60
N PHE A 10 -48.30 37.46 -10.94
CA PHE A 10 -48.35 38.89 -11.35
C PHE A 10 -47.26 39.24 -12.37
N LEU A 11 -47.37 40.42 -13.00
CA LEU A 11 -46.68 40.83 -14.24
C LEU A 11 -46.30 42.35 -14.20
N LEU A 12 -45.44 42.90 -15.08
CA LEU A 12 -44.81 42.33 -16.29
C LEU A 12 -43.27 42.30 -16.18
N SER A 13 -42.36 43.00 -16.87
CA SER A 13 -42.38 43.96 -18.00
C SER A 13 -41.04 43.92 -18.79
N ARG A 14 -40.90 44.74 -19.84
CA ARG A 14 -39.67 45.00 -20.64
C ARG A 14 -39.69 46.47 -21.13
N PRO A 15 -38.56 47.13 -21.48
CA PRO A 15 -38.13 47.14 -22.89
C PRO A 15 -36.61 47.35 -23.23
N THR A 16 -36.20 46.76 -24.36
CA THR A 16 -35.25 47.22 -25.43
C THR A 16 -33.91 47.98 -25.15
N ALA A 17 -32.80 47.27 -25.39
CA ALA A 17 -31.82 47.41 -26.50
C ALA A 17 -31.13 48.74 -26.93
N SER A 18 -29.82 48.61 -27.23
CA SER A 18 -28.93 49.47 -28.08
C SER A 18 -28.57 50.87 -27.54
N THR A 19 -27.42 51.51 -27.85
CA THR A 19 -26.51 51.50 -29.02
C THR A 19 -25.00 51.62 -28.65
N SER A 20 -24.13 51.84 -29.64
CA SER A 20 -22.65 51.84 -29.56
C SER A 20 -21.98 53.17 -29.92
N THR A 21 -20.83 53.50 -29.30
CA THR A 21 -19.79 54.35 -29.90
C THR A 21 -18.39 54.11 -29.33
N LEU A 22 -17.36 54.19 -30.18
CA LEU A 22 -15.97 54.40 -29.78
C LEU A 22 -15.69 55.91 -29.68
N PHE A 23 -14.64 56.33 -28.97
CA PHE A 23 -13.48 57.01 -29.58
C PHE A 23 -12.27 57.08 -28.63
N LEU A 24 -11.08 57.36 -29.18
CA LEU A 24 -9.81 57.41 -28.46
C LEU A 24 -9.53 58.81 -27.88
N PHE A 25 -8.68 58.90 -26.85
CA PHE A 25 -7.31 59.45 -26.99
C PHE A 25 -6.46 59.24 -25.71
N SER A 26 -5.23 59.76 -25.69
CA SER A 26 -4.12 59.28 -24.85
C SER A 26 -3.69 60.22 -23.72
N SER A 27 -2.86 59.66 -22.81
CA SER A 27 -1.74 60.32 -22.11
C SER A 27 -2.01 61.61 -21.30
N ASN A 28 -1.93 61.52 -19.96
CA ASN A 28 -0.83 62.10 -19.15
C ASN A 28 -1.09 62.05 -17.62
N LEU A 29 -0.02 61.77 -16.83
CA LEU A 29 0.17 62.11 -15.39
C LEU A 29 -0.87 61.54 -14.38
N THR A 30 -0.58 61.18 -13.12
CA THR A 30 0.67 60.95 -12.35
C THR A 30 0.34 59.99 -11.18
N ARG A 31 1.28 59.15 -10.74
CA ARG A 31 1.09 58.28 -9.56
C ARG A 31 1.25 59.04 -8.23
N PRO A 32 0.33 58.89 -7.24
CA PRO A 32 0.66 59.06 -5.83
C PRO A 32 1.40 57.83 -5.27
N LYS A 33 2.12 58.04 -4.15
CA LYS A 33 3.13 57.11 -3.61
C LYS A 33 2.55 56.13 -2.57
N PRO A 34 3.03 54.88 -2.47
CA PRO A 34 3.26 54.23 -1.18
C PRO A 34 4.60 54.72 -0.58
N ALA A 35 4.72 54.72 0.75
CA ALA A 35 5.90 55.19 1.47
C ALA A 35 6.26 54.28 2.66
N SER A 36 7.53 54.05 3.03
CA SER A 36 8.79 54.35 2.32
C SER A 36 10.02 53.80 3.07
N LEU A 37 11.05 53.38 2.32
CA LEU A 37 12.49 53.38 2.68
C LEU A 37 12.97 52.39 3.79
N PRO A 38 14.29 52.09 3.91
CA PRO A 38 15.14 51.65 2.79
C PRO A 38 16.15 50.53 3.14
N SER A 39 16.73 49.93 2.10
CA SER A 39 17.99 49.18 2.16
C SER A 39 19.22 50.10 2.19
N ARG A 40 20.40 49.55 2.53
CA ARG A 40 21.69 49.93 1.92
C ARG A 40 22.76 48.85 2.08
N PHE A 41 23.71 48.86 1.14
CA PHE A 41 24.79 47.89 0.95
C PHE A 41 26.17 48.57 1.05
N PHE A 42 27.24 47.75 0.95
CA PHE A 42 28.61 48.08 0.51
C PHE A 42 29.66 48.68 1.49
N HIS A 43 30.54 47.75 1.93
CA HIS A 43 32.01 47.73 1.69
C HIS A 43 33.06 48.35 2.65
N CYS A 44 33.99 47.46 3.04
CA CYS A 44 35.46 47.62 3.01
C CYS A 44 36.19 48.46 4.09
N ARG A 45 36.86 47.76 5.04
CA ARG A 45 38.34 47.60 5.00
C ARG A 45 38.83 46.48 5.93
N SER A 46 40.08 46.07 5.78
CA SER A 46 40.73 44.97 6.49
C SER A 46 41.80 45.43 7.49
N LYS A 47 42.14 44.58 8.46
CA LYS A 47 43.53 44.09 8.64
C LYS A 47 43.68 42.90 9.59
N ARG A 48 44.69 42.09 9.27
CA ARG A 48 45.22 40.89 9.94
C ARG A 48 45.35 41.02 11.47
N LEU A 49 45.25 39.87 12.14
CA LEU A 49 46.48 39.25 12.67
C LEU A 49 46.53 37.76 12.30
N VAL A 50 47.71 37.17 12.34
CA VAL A 50 48.01 35.77 11.99
C VAL A 50 48.88 35.21 13.11
N LEU A 51 48.65 33.95 13.52
CA LEU A 51 49.71 33.01 13.86
C LEU A 51 49.20 31.56 13.96
N THR A 52 50.09 30.64 13.58
CA THR A 52 49.98 29.18 13.50
C THR A 52 51.14 28.58 14.35
N PRO A 53 51.45 27.27 14.33
CA PRO A 53 50.63 26.06 14.54
C PRO A 53 51.28 25.06 15.54
N ARG A 54 50.70 23.84 15.68
CA ARG A 54 51.28 22.63 16.34
C ARG A 54 51.42 22.76 17.89
N PHE A 55 51.52 21.70 18.70
CA PHE A 55 52.06 20.34 18.51
C PHE A 55 51.21 19.23 19.20
N ALA A 56 51.65 17.97 19.06
CA ALA A 56 51.10 16.78 19.72
C ALA A 56 52.15 16.12 20.65
N VAL A 57 51.91 14.86 21.07
CA VAL A 57 52.75 13.96 21.90
C VAL A 57 52.53 14.11 23.42
N LYS A 58 52.34 13.11 24.30
CA LYS A 58 51.97 11.65 24.33
C LYS A 58 52.54 11.11 25.66
N ALA A 59 51.93 10.09 26.28
CA ALA A 59 52.47 9.26 27.39
C ALA A 59 52.57 9.97 28.78
N CYS A 60 52.57 9.28 29.93
CA CYS A 60 52.18 7.88 30.25
C CYS A 60 51.87 7.72 31.76
N ALA A 61 51.08 6.68 32.10
CA ALA A 61 51.03 5.88 33.34
C ALA A 61 51.21 6.51 34.75
N VAL A 62 50.43 5.99 35.72
CA VAL A 62 50.93 5.54 37.05
C VAL A 62 49.91 4.56 37.65
N ASN A 63 50.37 3.67 38.54
CA ASN A 63 49.59 2.58 39.13
C ASN A 63 48.82 2.98 40.41
N VAL A 64 47.94 2.05 40.82
CA VAL A 64 47.19 1.99 42.08
C VAL A 64 48.08 2.20 43.32
N GLU A 65 47.58 2.96 44.30
CA GLU A 65 47.80 2.71 45.72
C GLU A 65 46.45 2.82 46.45
N GLU A 66 46.08 1.83 47.25
CA GLU A 66 44.85 1.84 48.04
C GLU A 66 45.05 2.60 49.37
N LYS A 67 44.03 3.33 49.82
CA LYS A 67 43.92 3.75 51.22
C LYS A 67 42.48 3.76 51.70
N ASN A 68 42.23 3.01 52.76
CA ASN A 68 40.92 2.85 53.38
C ASN A 68 40.27 4.20 53.71
N VAL A 69 39.03 4.39 53.27
CA VAL A 69 38.11 5.36 53.86
C VAL A 69 37.26 4.60 54.89
N ALA A 70 37.18 5.12 56.11
CA ALA A 70 36.45 4.48 57.20
C ALA A 70 34.93 4.46 56.94
N ALA A 71 34.23 3.57 57.64
CA ALA A 71 32.77 3.53 57.62
C ALA A 71 32.19 4.87 58.08
N ILE A 72 31.59 5.61 57.16
CA ILE A 72 30.72 6.76 57.46
C ILE A 72 29.30 6.21 57.57
N SER A 73 28.62 6.54 58.67
CA SER A 73 27.18 6.33 58.83
C SER A 73 26.43 7.25 57.87
N GLY A 74 26.27 6.81 56.62
CA GLY A 74 25.51 7.53 55.62
C GLY A 74 24.02 7.55 55.96
N GLU A 75 23.40 8.72 55.81
CA GLU A 75 21.94 8.79 55.65
C GLU A 75 21.53 7.88 54.48
N TRP A 76 20.35 7.25 54.53
CA TRP A 76 19.89 6.27 53.52
C TRP A 76 20.10 6.74 52.07
N GLY A 77 19.98 8.05 51.86
CA GLY A 77 20.32 8.70 50.60
C GLY A 77 19.13 8.75 49.66
N LYS A 78 19.05 9.83 48.88
CA LYS A 78 17.97 10.07 47.92
C LYS A 78 17.77 8.86 47.00
N VAL A 79 16.54 8.39 46.88
CA VAL A 79 16.11 7.44 45.84
C VAL A 79 15.40 8.22 44.75
N SER A 80 15.63 7.85 43.49
CA SER A 80 14.93 8.43 42.33
C SER A 80 14.52 7.39 41.30
N ALA A 81 15.00 6.15 41.42
CA ALA A 81 14.57 5.02 40.60
C ALA A 81 14.47 3.71 41.41
N VAL A 82 13.48 2.89 41.06
CA VAL A 82 13.33 1.49 41.49
C VAL A 82 13.47 0.60 40.27
N LEU A 83 14.37 -0.37 40.32
CA LEU A 83 14.60 -1.37 39.29
C LEU A 83 14.07 -2.72 39.82
N PHE A 84 13.22 -3.40 39.07
CA PHE A 84 12.69 -4.71 39.43
C PHE A 84 13.27 -5.76 38.47
N ASP A 85 13.67 -6.94 38.94
CA ASP A 85 13.54 -8.12 38.05
C ASP A 85 12.05 -8.38 37.78
N MET A 86 11.77 -9.29 36.86
CA MET A 86 10.44 -9.74 36.51
C MET A 86 10.16 -11.15 36.98
N ASP A 87 11.09 -12.08 36.74
CA ASP A 87 10.98 -13.46 37.20
C ASP A 87 11.21 -13.47 38.72
N GLY A 88 10.41 -14.21 39.49
CA GLY A 88 10.48 -14.26 40.96
C GLY A 88 10.08 -12.98 41.71
N VAL A 89 10.18 -11.80 41.08
CA VAL A 89 9.89 -10.48 41.69
C VAL A 89 8.53 -9.93 41.29
N LEU A 90 8.23 -9.82 39.99
CA LEU A 90 6.94 -9.32 39.48
C LEU A 90 5.96 -10.45 39.17
N CYS A 91 6.45 -11.62 38.77
CA CYS A 91 5.62 -12.76 38.39
C CYS A 91 6.25 -14.13 38.68
N ASN A 92 5.41 -15.13 38.92
CA ASN A 92 5.79 -16.53 38.98
C ASN A 92 5.76 -17.15 37.57
N SER A 93 6.82 -16.85 36.82
CA SER A 93 7.10 -17.36 35.47
C SER A 93 7.88 -18.67 35.46
N GLU A 94 8.47 -19.06 36.59
CA GLU A 94 9.39 -20.19 36.67
C GLU A 94 8.68 -21.52 36.43
N GLU A 95 7.57 -21.77 37.11
CA GLU A 95 6.76 -22.99 36.93
C GLU A 95 6.14 -23.09 35.52
N PRO A 96 5.62 -22.02 34.89
CA PRO A 96 5.38 -21.97 33.45
C PRO A 96 6.62 -22.34 32.61
N SER A 97 7.80 -21.79 32.92
CA SER A 97 9.02 -21.99 32.12
C SER A 97 9.55 -23.42 32.19
N ARG A 98 9.56 -24.04 33.37
CA ARG A 98 9.98 -25.45 33.54
C ARG A 98 9.07 -26.41 32.78
N ARG A 99 7.76 -26.16 32.75
CA ARG A 99 6.78 -27.01 32.03
C ARG A 99 6.90 -26.87 30.51
N ALA A 100 7.01 -25.65 29.96
CA ALA A 100 7.31 -25.46 28.54
C ALA A 100 8.69 -26.04 28.14
N GLY A 101 9.64 -26.08 29.08
CA GLY A 101 10.90 -26.81 28.92
C GLY A 101 10.70 -28.33 28.81
N VAL A 102 9.89 -28.94 29.68
CA VAL A 102 9.54 -30.37 29.59
C VAL A 102 8.91 -30.70 28.24
N ASP A 103 7.94 -29.90 27.79
CA ASP A 103 7.27 -30.12 26.49
C ASP A 103 8.25 -30.04 25.30
N LEU A 104 9.19 -29.08 25.32
CA LEU A 104 10.25 -28.97 24.31
C LEU A 104 11.12 -30.24 24.24
N PHE A 105 11.62 -30.72 25.38
CA PHE A 105 12.46 -31.91 25.40
C PHE A 105 11.67 -33.19 25.07
N ALA A 106 10.36 -33.22 25.36
CA ALA A 106 9.46 -34.28 24.90
C ALA A 106 9.30 -34.29 23.37
N GLU A 107 9.20 -33.12 22.70
CA GLU A 107 9.26 -33.03 21.23
C GLU A 107 10.61 -33.54 20.67
N MET A 108 11.70 -33.36 21.43
CA MET A 108 13.03 -33.89 21.08
C MET A 108 13.22 -35.38 21.43
N GLY A 109 12.23 -36.03 22.05
CA GLY A 109 12.30 -37.44 22.46
C GLY A 109 13.21 -37.71 23.67
N VAL A 110 13.40 -36.71 24.54
CA VAL A 110 14.28 -36.76 25.71
C VAL A 110 13.45 -36.65 27.00
N ASP A 111 13.56 -37.64 27.88
CA ASP A 111 12.79 -37.68 29.13
C ASP A 111 13.37 -36.74 30.20
N VAL A 112 12.62 -35.70 30.55
CA VAL A 112 12.99 -34.67 31.52
C VAL A 112 11.81 -34.31 32.42
N THR A 113 12.12 -33.94 33.65
CA THR A 113 11.17 -33.50 34.67
C THR A 113 11.34 -32.01 34.94
N VAL A 114 10.35 -31.36 35.55
CA VAL A 114 10.50 -29.94 35.96
C VAL A 114 11.67 -29.71 36.92
N ASP A 115 12.09 -30.73 37.67
CA ASP A 115 13.19 -30.63 38.63
C ASP A 115 14.57 -30.69 37.97
N ASP A 116 14.70 -31.27 36.78
CA ASP A 116 15.94 -31.24 35.99
C ASP A 116 16.37 -29.82 35.60
N PHE A 117 15.41 -28.88 35.50
CA PHE A 117 15.65 -27.48 35.16
C PHE A 117 16.11 -26.61 36.34
N VAL A 118 15.91 -27.07 37.58
CA VAL A 118 16.16 -26.26 38.79
C VAL A 118 17.61 -25.75 38.90
N PRO A 119 18.65 -26.54 38.57
CA PRO A 119 20.04 -26.07 38.61
C PRO A 119 20.39 -24.95 37.60
N PHE A 120 19.49 -24.61 36.68
CA PHE A 120 19.73 -23.68 35.56
C PHE A 120 18.76 -22.48 35.54
N MET A 121 17.90 -22.33 36.55
CA MET A 121 17.00 -21.18 36.71
C MET A 121 17.78 -19.86 36.83
N GLY A 122 17.22 -18.75 36.32
CA GLY A 122 17.85 -17.42 36.32
C GLY A 122 19.03 -17.23 35.35
N THR A 123 19.51 -18.28 34.66
CA THR A 123 20.72 -18.21 33.81
C THR A 123 20.52 -17.67 32.39
N GLY A 124 19.29 -17.27 32.02
CA GLY A 124 18.87 -16.91 30.66
C GLY A 124 18.54 -18.14 29.81
N GLU A 125 17.58 -18.03 28.88
CA GLU A 125 16.93 -19.20 28.26
C GLU A 125 17.87 -20.15 27.50
N ALA A 126 18.94 -19.65 26.89
CA ALA A 126 19.93 -20.48 26.21
C ALA A 126 20.70 -21.40 27.18
N ASN A 127 21.03 -20.91 28.38
CA ASN A 127 21.71 -21.68 29.42
C ASN A 127 20.73 -22.59 30.19
N PHE A 128 19.51 -22.12 30.42
CA PHE A 128 18.40 -22.87 31.01
C PHE A 128 18.14 -24.18 30.25
N LEU A 129 18.01 -24.10 28.92
CA LEU A 129 17.81 -25.28 28.07
C LEU A 129 19.13 -26.04 27.81
N GLY A 130 20.23 -25.33 27.55
CA GLY A 130 21.53 -25.94 27.27
C GLY A 130 22.13 -26.74 28.43
N GLY A 131 21.86 -26.31 29.67
CA GLY A 131 22.26 -27.02 30.89
C GLY A 131 21.57 -28.40 31.01
N VAL A 132 20.25 -28.43 30.84
CA VAL A 132 19.48 -29.68 30.83
C VAL A 132 19.90 -30.59 29.68
N ALA A 133 20.08 -30.03 28.46
CA ALA A 133 20.57 -30.78 27.31
C ALA A 133 21.95 -31.42 27.56
N SER A 134 22.85 -30.70 28.23
CA SER A 134 24.18 -31.19 28.61
C SER A 134 24.10 -32.35 29.62
N VAL A 135 23.34 -32.17 30.71
CA VAL A 135 23.15 -33.20 31.75
C VAL A 135 22.47 -34.46 31.19
N LYS A 136 21.49 -34.30 30.29
CA LYS A 136 20.77 -35.40 29.63
C LYS A 136 21.52 -36.00 28.43
N GLY A 137 22.69 -35.47 28.07
CA GLY A 137 23.56 -36.01 27.02
C GLY A 137 23.05 -35.83 25.58
N VAL A 138 22.25 -34.79 25.32
CA VAL A 138 21.60 -34.54 24.03
C VAL A 138 22.62 -34.13 22.97
N LYS A 139 22.90 -35.05 22.03
CA LYS A 139 23.91 -34.84 20.99
C LYS A 139 23.41 -33.90 19.89
N GLY A 140 24.21 -32.89 19.57
CA GLY A 140 23.89 -31.93 18.51
C GLY A 140 22.80 -30.92 18.89
N PHE A 141 22.59 -30.70 20.19
CA PHE A 141 21.70 -29.66 20.69
C PHE A 141 22.12 -28.27 20.18
N ASP A 142 21.20 -27.57 19.51
CA ASP A 142 21.34 -26.18 19.05
C ASP A 142 20.57 -25.28 20.03
N PRO A 143 21.24 -24.48 20.89
CA PRO A 143 20.57 -23.64 21.86
C PRO A 143 19.63 -22.61 21.25
N GLU A 144 19.94 -22.05 20.08
CA GLU A 144 19.14 -20.99 19.47
C GLU A 144 17.90 -21.55 18.77
N ALA A 145 18.02 -22.71 18.12
CA ALA A 145 16.85 -23.42 17.59
C ALA A 145 15.92 -23.90 18.73
N ALA A 146 16.50 -24.45 19.81
CA ALA A 146 15.75 -24.88 20.99
C ALA A 146 15.07 -23.71 21.70
N LYS A 147 15.78 -22.59 21.90
CA LYS A 147 15.26 -21.33 22.48
C LYS A 147 14.14 -20.73 21.66
N LYS A 148 14.24 -20.73 20.31
CA LYS A 148 13.13 -20.31 19.44
C LYS A 148 11.90 -21.20 19.64
N ARG A 149 12.08 -22.52 19.62
CA ARG A 149 10.97 -23.47 19.78
C ARG A 149 10.33 -23.41 21.17
N PHE A 150 11.14 -23.20 22.21
CA PHE A 150 10.69 -22.93 23.57
C PHE A 150 9.72 -21.74 23.62
N PHE A 151 10.02 -20.62 22.96
CA PHE A 151 9.09 -19.49 22.91
C PHE A 151 7.82 -19.78 22.08
N GLU A 152 7.88 -20.60 21.02
CA GLU A 152 6.68 -21.03 20.29
C GLU A 152 5.72 -21.85 21.16
N ILE A 153 6.25 -22.62 22.13
CA ILE A 153 5.49 -23.41 23.11
C ILE A 153 5.01 -22.51 24.27
N TYR A 154 5.91 -21.75 24.89
CA TYR A 154 5.65 -20.90 26.06
C TYR A 154 4.57 -19.83 25.82
N LEU A 155 4.51 -19.32 24.59
CA LEU A 155 3.59 -18.26 24.16
C LEU A 155 2.34 -18.78 23.42
N ASP A 156 2.28 -20.09 23.14
CA ASP A 156 1.33 -20.81 22.27
C ASP A 156 0.85 -20.07 21.02
N LYS A 157 1.45 -20.40 19.88
CA LYS A 157 0.93 -20.03 18.55
C LYS A 157 0.31 -21.19 17.77
N CYS A 158 0.17 -22.41 18.33
CA CYS A 158 -0.02 -23.60 17.49
C CYS A 158 -0.82 -24.80 18.05
N CYS A 159 -1.10 -24.97 19.34
CA CYS A 159 -1.73 -26.23 19.80
C CYS A 159 -2.71 -26.12 20.98
N TYR A 160 -3.74 -26.98 20.96
CA TYR A 160 -4.93 -26.92 21.81
C TYR A 160 -4.75 -27.38 23.27
N LEU A 161 -3.51 -27.52 23.76
CA LEU A 161 -3.21 -28.02 25.12
C LEU A 161 -2.07 -27.18 25.73
N SER A 162 -2.32 -26.65 26.93
CA SER A 162 -1.41 -25.83 27.76
C SER A 162 -1.03 -24.45 27.20
N GLN A 163 -1.63 -23.39 27.72
CA GLN A 163 -1.19 -22.00 27.48
C GLN A 163 -0.45 -21.47 28.73
N TYR A 164 0.85 -21.19 28.61
CA TYR A 164 1.72 -20.93 29.77
C TYR A 164 1.83 -19.45 30.19
N ALA A 165 1.99 -18.53 29.22
CA ALA A 165 2.13 -17.08 29.48
C ALA A 165 1.04 -16.24 28.78
N LYS A 166 -0.24 -16.60 29.00
CA LYS A 166 -1.39 -15.88 28.45
C LYS A 166 -1.64 -14.55 29.19
N PRO A 167 -2.01 -13.44 28.51
CA PRO A 167 -2.43 -12.21 29.19
C PRO A 167 -3.48 -12.46 30.28
N ASP A 168 -3.32 -11.77 31.41
CA ASP A 168 -4.16 -11.89 32.61
C ASP A 168 -4.32 -13.33 33.17
N SER A 169 -3.36 -14.23 32.91
CA SER A 169 -3.38 -15.61 33.46
C SER A 169 -3.12 -15.69 34.97
N GLY A 170 -2.84 -14.56 35.63
CA GLY A 170 -2.75 -14.47 37.08
C GLY A 170 -1.39 -14.87 37.67
N ILE A 171 -0.33 -14.87 36.86
CA ILE A 171 1.04 -15.19 37.35
C ILE A 171 1.69 -14.03 38.12
N GLY A 172 1.10 -12.83 38.13
CA GLY A 172 1.64 -11.65 38.81
C GLY A 172 1.62 -11.79 40.33
N PHE A 173 2.71 -11.41 41.00
CA PHE A 173 2.77 -11.49 42.46
C PHE A 173 1.85 -10.44 43.13
N PRO A 174 1.05 -10.84 44.14
CA PRO A 174 0.23 -9.90 44.91
C PRO A 174 1.05 -8.73 45.46
N GLY A 175 0.55 -7.51 45.29
CA GLY A 175 1.21 -6.27 45.68
C GLY A 175 2.16 -5.67 44.64
N ALA A 176 2.56 -6.38 43.57
CA ALA A 176 3.46 -5.85 42.54
C ALA A 176 2.90 -4.58 41.86
N LEU A 177 1.67 -4.67 41.35
CA LEU A 177 0.94 -3.55 40.74
C LEU A 177 0.77 -2.36 41.71
N GLU A 178 0.50 -2.66 42.99
CA GLU A 178 0.31 -1.64 44.01
C GLU A 178 1.62 -0.92 44.33
N LEU A 179 2.72 -1.65 44.58
CA LEU A 179 4.02 -1.06 44.88
C LEU A 179 4.56 -0.21 43.72
N ILE A 180 4.42 -0.67 42.48
CA ILE A 180 4.75 0.11 41.29
C ILE A 180 3.94 1.41 41.29
N SER A 181 2.62 1.33 41.50
CA SER A 181 1.72 2.49 41.54
C SER A 181 2.07 3.46 42.66
N GLN A 182 2.41 2.96 43.86
CA GLN A 182 2.89 3.76 44.99
C GLN A 182 4.20 4.48 44.64
N CYS A 183 5.16 3.79 44.02
CA CYS A 183 6.43 4.39 43.57
C CYS A 183 6.20 5.53 42.58
N LYS A 184 5.39 5.31 41.53
CA LYS A 184 5.07 6.36 40.55
C LYS A 184 4.32 7.54 41.17
N SER A 185 3.38 7.28 42.10
CA SER A 185 2.64 8.35 42.81
C SER A 185 3.56 9.28 43.61
N LYS A 186 4.76 8.82 43.97
CA LYS A 186 5.79 9.56 44.70
C LYS A 186 6.84 10.22 43.80
N GLY A 187 6.70 10.08 42.47
CA GLY A 187 7.65 10.61 41.50
C GLY A 187 8.96 9.82 41.38
N LEU A 188 9.01 8.59 41.92
CA LEU A 188 10.10 7.66 41.62
C LEU A 188 9.91 7.13 40.18
N LYS A 189 11.01 7.00 39.46
CA LYS A 189 11.02 6.22 38.21
C LYS A 189 11.00 4.73 38.53
N VAL A 190 10.39 3.94 37.66
CA VAL A 190 10.29 2.48 37.80
C VAL A 190 10.73 1.79 36.51
N ALA A 191 11.46 0.68 36.60
CA ALA A 191 11.89 -0.07 35.41
C ALA A 191 11.98 -1.58 35.66
N VAL A 192 11.78 -2.35 34.59
CA VAL A 192 12.12 -3.78 34.57
C VAL A 192 13.56 -3.95 34.06
N ALA A 193 14.36 -4.78 34.72
CA ALA A 193 15.77 -5.00 34.44
C ALA A 193 16.14 -6.47 34.66
N SER A 194 15.82 -7.31 33.67
CA SER A 194 15.84 -8.78 33.80
C SER A 194 16.80 -9.49 32.84
N SER A 195 17.26 -10.67 33.25
CA SER A 195 18.09 -11.60 32.45
C SER A 195 17.28 -12.48 31.48
N ALA A 196 15.97 -12.24 31.34
CA ALA A 196 15.11 -12.85 30.34
C ALA A 196 15.17 -12.13 28.98
N ASP A 197 15.01 -12.86 27.88
CA ASP A 197 14.77 -12.30 26.53
C ASP A 197 13.53 -11.40 26.49
N ARG A 198 13.54 -10.39 25.60
CA ARG A 198 12.45 -9.39 25.50
C ARG A 198 11.08 -10.02 25.26
N ILE A 199 11.06 -11.08 24.46
CA ILE A 199 9.83 -11.80 24.08
C ILE A 199 9.17 -12.43 25.32
N LYS A 200 9.97 -13.01 26.22
CA LYS A 200 9.49 -13.52 27.52
C LYS A 200 9.11 -12.36 28.44
N VAL A 201 9.85 -11.26 28.43
CA VAL A 201 9.57 -10.07 29.26
C VAL A 201 8.20 -9.46 28.95
N ASP A 202 7.92 -9.13 27.68
CA ASP A 202 6.65 -8.51 27.32
C ASP A 202 5.45 -9.45 27.55
N ALA A 203 5.65 -10.77 27.37
CA ALA A 203 4.61 -11.78 27.62
C ALA A 203 4.31 -11.99 29.11
N ASN A 204 5.35 -12.12 29.95
CA ASN A 204 5.19 -12.32 31.39
C ASN A 204 4.57 -11.10 32.08
N LEU A 205 4.93 -9.89 31.66
CA LEU A 205 4.31 -8.66 32.15
C LEU A 205 2.82 -8.59 31.76
N ALA A 206 2.44 -8.96 30.54
CA ALA A 206 1.04 -9.06 30.13
C ALA A 206 0.29 -10.16 30.91
N ALA A 207 0.91 -11.31 31.15
CA ALA A 207 0.34 -12.42 31.93
C ALA A 207 0.18 -12.10 33.43
N ALA A 208 1.00 -11.17 33.93
CA ALA A 208 0.92 -10.63 35.29
C ALA A 208 -0.10 -9.48 35.46
N GLY A 209 -0.75 -9.02 34.38
CA GLY A 209 -1.63 -7.84 34.42
C GLY A 209 -0.86 -6.52 34.60
N LEU A 210 0.43 -6.49 34.22
CA LEU A 210 1.34 -5.35 34.38
C LEU A 210 1.65 -4.70 33.02
N PRO A 211 0.79 -3.79 32.50
CA PRO A 211 1.01 -3.17 31.18
C PRO A 211 2.34 -2.39 31.12
N LEU A 212 3.05 -2.55 30.00
CA LEU A 212 4.41 -2.03 29.79
C LEU A 212 4.56 -0.52 30.04
N SER A 213 3.49 0.25 29.81
CA SER A 213 3.41 1.70 30.06
C SER A 213 3.54 2.11 31.53
N MET A 214 3.45 1.16 32.47
CA MET A 214 3.77 1.42 33.86
C MET A 214 5.28 1.55 34.10
N PHE A 215 6.14 1.05 33.22
CA PHE A 215 7.59 1.13 33.39
C PHE A 215 8.19 2.26 32.55
N ASP A 216 9.03 3.08 33.18
CA ASP A 216 9.74 4.20 32.54
C ASP A 216 10.99 3.72 31.75
N ALA A 217 11.41 2.46 31.98
CA ALA A 217 12.32 1.70 31.11
C ALA A 217 12.05 0.19 31.24
N ILE A 218 12.36 -0.58 30.20
CA ILE A 218 12.38 -2.05 30.23
C ILE A 218 13.68 -2.51 29.57
N VAL A 219 14.47 -3.30 30.31
CA VAL A 219 15.77 -3.82 29.90
C VAL A 219 15.75 -5.35 30.02
N SER A 220 16.14 -6.01 28.93
CA SER A 220 16.09 -7.47 28.72
C SER A 220 17.44 -8.00 28.20
N ALA A 221 17.63 -9.31 28.23
CA ALA A 221 18.91 -9.98 27.93
C ALA A 221 19.45 -9.74 26.51
N ASP A 222 18.58 -9.54 25.53
CA ASP A 222 18.89 -9.52 24.08
C ASP A 222 19.87 -8.40 23.68
N ALA A 223 20.09 -7.43 24.57
CA ALA A 223 21.00 -6.29 24.38
C ALA A 223 22.37 -6.45 25.04
N PHE A 224 22.67 -7.59 25.70
CA PHE A 224 23.88 -7.77 26.52
C PHE A 224 24.58 -9.10 26.28
N GLU A 225 25.90 -9.06 26.07
CA GLU A 225 26.76 -10.26 26.01
C GLU A 225 27.03 -10.85 27.41
N ASN A 226 26.90 -10.04 28.47
CA ASN A 226 27.07 -10.45 29.86
C ASN A 226 25.77 -10.20 30.65
N LEU A 227 25.18 -11.27 31.18
CA LEU A 227 23.97 -11.21 32.04
C LEU A 227 24.37 -11.19 33.53
N LYS A 228 23.39 -11.05 34.43
CA LYS A 228 23.60 -11.14 35.90
C LYS A 228 24.44 -12.40 36.23
N PRO A 229 25.54 -12.33 37.00
CA PRO A 229 25.93 -11.27 37.93
C PRO A 229 26.69 -10.06 37.35
N ALA A 230 26.80 -9.91 36.03
CA ALA A 230 27.33 -8.68 35.44
C ALA A 230 26.40 -7.47 35.72
N PRO A 231 26.95 -6.27 36.01
CA PRO A 231 26.15 -5.09 36.37
C PRO A 231 25.48 -4.40 35.17
N ASP A 232 25.79 -4.84 33.94
CA ASP A 232 25.49 -4.16 32.68
C ASP A 232 23.99 -3.87 32.48
N ILE A 233 23.12 -4.82 32.81
CA ILE A 233 21.65 -4.67 32.73
C ILE A 233 21.15 -3.52 33.62
N PHE A 234 21.58 -3.47 34.89
CA PHE A 234 21.19 -2.40 35.81
C PHE A 234 21.82 -1.06 35.44
N LEU A 235 23.09 -1.05 35.05
CA LEU A 235 23.78 0.17 34.59
C LEU A 235 23.13 0.72 33.31
N ALA A 236 22.61 -0.12 32.42
CA ALA A 236 21.81 0.31 31.29
C ALA A 236 20.47 0.90 31.74
N ALA A 237 19.73 0.24 32.64
CA ALA A 237 18.47 0.77 33.17
C ALA A 237 18.66 2.14 33.84
N SER A 238 19.69 2.32 34.67
CA SER A 238 20.08 3.60 35.29
C SER A 238 20.35 4.70 34.24
N ARG A 239 21.09 4.38 33.16
CA ARG A 239 21.37 5.30 32.06
C ARG A 239 20.10 5.70 31.30
N ILE A 240 19.21 4.75 30.99
CA ILE A 240 17.95 4.99 30.27
C ILE A 240 17.01 5.86 31.12
N LEU A 241 16.90 5.56 32.41
CA LEU A 241 16.17 6.40 33.37
C LEU A 241 16.83 7.76 33.61
N ASN A 242 18.10 7.95 33.23
CA ASN A 242 18.92 9.11 33.55
C ASN A 242 18.94 9.40 35.07
N VAL A 243 19.18 8.35 35.86
CA VAL A 243 19.30 8.39 37.33
C VAL A 243 20.65 7.76 37.73
N PRO A 244 21.51 8.45 38.51
CA PRO A 244 22.77 7.89 38.99
C PRO A 244 22.58 6.58 39.76
N SER A 245 23.49 5.61 39.60
CA SER A 245 23.35 4.27 40.22
C SER A 245 23.16 4.30 41.73
N ASN A 246 23.81 5.23 42.42
CA ASN A 246 23.67 5.40 43.87
C ASN A 246 22.29 5.99 44.29
N GLU A 247 21.51 6.57 43.37
CA GLU A 247 20.11 6.95 43.58
C GLU A 247 19.10 5.88 43.11
N CYS A 248 19.58 4.74 42.59
CA CYS A 248 18.76 3.58 42.27
C CYS A 248 18.68 2.61 43.45
N ILE A 249 17.56 1.90 43.53
CA ILE A 249 17.39 0.69 44.33
C ILE A 249 16.86 -0.45 43.46
N VAL A 250 17.40 -1.65 43.64
CA VAL A 250 17.00 -2.88 42.94
C VAL A 250 16.08 -3.70 43.85
N ILE A 251 15.10 -4.39 43.29
CA ILE A 251 14.30 -5.44 43.95
C ILE A 251 14.52 -6.73 43.15
N GLU A 252 15.05 -7.76 43.83
CA GLU A 252 15.59 -8.98 43.24
C GLU A 252 15.27 -10.21 44.11
N ASP A 253 15.11 -11.39 43.53
CA ASP A 253 14.89 -12.68 44.21
C ASP A 253 16.13 -13.60 44.18
N ALA A 254 17.01 -13.43 43.18
CA ALA A 254 18.12 -14.32 42.87
C ALA A 254 19.50 -13.78 43.30
N LEU A 255 20.36 -14.70 43.80
CA LEU A 255 21.73 -14.40 44.26
C LEU A 255 22.55 -13.58 43.24
N ALA A 256 22.59 -14.03 41.99
CA ALA A 256 23.34 -13.39 40.91
C ALA A 256 22.88 -11.95 40.64
N GLY A 257 21.60 -11.63 40.86
CA GLY A 257 21.10 -10.28 40.72
C GLY A 257 21.46 -9.36 41.88
N VAL A 258 21.48 -9.88 43.11
CA VAL A 258 22.00 -9.13 44.27
C VAL A 258 23.49 -8.81 44.06
N GLU A 259 24.27 -9.76 43.52
CA GLU A 259 25.66 -9.54 43.11
C GLU A 259 25.79 -8.49 42.00
N ALA A 260 24.95 -8.54 40.95
CA ALA A 260 24.92 -7.53 39.89
C ALA A 260 24.55 -6.13 40.40
N ALA A 261 23.59 -6.01 41.33
CA ALA A 261 23.18 -4.74 41.93
C ALA A 261 24.34 -4.13 42.75
N LYS A 262 25.05 -4.96 43.52
CA LYS A 262 26.24 -4.61 44.28
C LYS A 262 27.40 -4.19 43.37
N ALA A 263 27.65 -4.91 42.29
CA ALA A 263 28.63 -4.56 41.26
C ALA A 263 28.28 -3.26 40.52
N ALA A 264 26.98 -2.96 40.34
CA ALA A 264 26.47 -1.72 39.76
C ALA A 264 26.47 -0.52 40.74
N GLN A 265 26.91 -0.73 41.99
CA GLN A 265 26.88 0.25 43.10
C GLN A 265 25.48 0.78 43.41
N MET A 266 24.47 -0.11 43.35
CA MET A 266 23.08 0.17 43.69
C MET A 266 22.71 -0.44 45.05
N ARG A 267 21.68 0.12 45.72
CA ARG A 267 21.02 -0.53 46.86
C ARG A 267 20.17 -1.70 46.37
N CYS A 268 19.95 -2.71 47.19
CA CYS A 268 19.16 -3.89 46.80
C CYS A 268 18.26 -4.38 47.94
N ILE A 269 16.97 -4.57 47.66
CA ILE A 269 16.02 -5.27 48.54
C ILE A 269 15.82 -6.66 47.95
N ALA A 270 16.30 -7.69 48.65
CA ALA A 270 16.07 -9.07 48.23
C ALA A 270 14.67 -9.55 48.66
N VAL A 271 14.04 -10.39 47.84
CA VAL A 271 12.75 -11.04 48.17
C VAL A 271 12.88 -12.55 48.24
N ARG A 272 12.22 -13.17 49.23
CA ARG A 272 12.33 -14.61 49.55
C ARG A 272 11.37 -15.50 48.74
N THR A 273 11.04 -15.07 47.53
CA THR A 273 10.14 -15.79 46.60
C THR A 273 10.81 -17.01 45.98
N THR A 274 12.12 -16.94 45.71
CA THR A 274 12.88 -17.97 44.99
C THR A 274 14.00 -18.58 45.84
N LEU A 275 14.61 -17.83 46.76
CA LEU A 275 15.70 -18.27 47.63
C LEU A 275 15.45 -17.96 49.12
N SER A 276 16.05 -18.74 50.02
CA SER A 276 15.99 -18.52 51.47
C SER A 276 16.96 -17.43 51.95
N ASP A 277 16.75 -16.90 53.16
CA ASP A 277 17.67 -15.94 53.80
C ASP A 277 19.12 -16.45 53.80
N GLU A 278 19.31 -17.71 54.18
CA GLU A 278 20.60 -18.40 54.28
C GLU A 278 21.37 -18.45 52.94
N ALA A 279 20.63 -18.40 51.82
CA ALA A 279 21.19 -18.36 50.47
C ALA A 279 21.40 -16.92 49.94
N LEU A 280 20.67 -15.92 50.45
CA LEU A 280 20.73 -14.52 50.00
C LEU A 280 21.67 -13.64 50.84
N GLU A 281 21.77 -13.89 52.15
CA GLU A 281 22.68 -13.19 53.06
C GLU A 281 24.14 -13.09 52.57
N PRO A 282 24.76 -14.14 51.97
CA PRO A 282 26.16 -14.07 51.52
C PRO A 282 26.46 -12.99 50.47
N ALA A 283 25.50 -12.63 49.60
CA ALA A 283 25.66 -11.53 48.67
C ALA A 283 25.59 -10.15 49.36
N GLY A 284 24.96 -10.07 50.53
CA GLY A 284 24.79 -8.83 51.30
C GLY A 284 23.82 -7.83 50.66
N PRO A 285 22.53 -8.19 50.47
CA PRO A 285 21.49 -7.23 50.12
C PRO A 285 21.32 -6.18 51.24
N THR A 286 20.74 -5.03 50.91
CA THR A 286 20.50 -3.93 51.85
C THR A 286 19.32 -4.21 52.79
N LEU A 287 18.32 -4.96 52.30
CA LEU A 287 17.18 -5.48 53.07
C LEU A 287 16.77 -6.84 52.50
N ILE A 288 16.07 -7.66 53.30
CA ILE A 288 15.37 -8.87 52.85
C ILE A 288 13.88 -8.76 53.24
N ARG A 289 12.96 -9.18 52.35
CA ARG A 289 11.50 -9.15 52.53
C ARG A 289 10.87 -10.45 52.00
N ASP A 290 9.68 -10.83 52.45
CA ASP A 290 9.08 -12.14 52.15
C ASP A 290 8.71 -12.29 50.66
N ASN A 291 8.23 -11.21 50.05
CA ASN A 291 7.86 -11.08 48.64
C ASN A 291 7.67 -9.58 48.31
N ILE A 292 7.44 -9.24 47.04
CA ILE A 292 7.24 -7.85 46.60
C ILE A 292 6.10 -7.12 47.35
N GLY A 293 4.98 -7.80 47.67
CA GLY A 293 3.88 -7.24 48.44
C GLY A 293 4.18 -6.97 49.91
N SER A 294 5.33 -7.42 50.41
CA SER A 294 5.87 -7.06 51.73
C SER A 294 6.98 -6.00 51.69
N VAL A 295 7.39 -5.54 50.51
CA VAL A 295 8.27 -4.38 50.35
C VAL A 295 7.42 -3.12 50.44
N SER A 296 7.70 -2.27 51.42
CA SER A 296 6.99 -1.01 51.60
C SER A 296 7.70 0.17 50.92
N LEU A 297 6.97 1.26 50.71
CA LEU A 297 7.56 2.53 50.27
C LEU A 297 8.57 3.10 51.31
N ASP A 298 8.44 2.76 52.61
CA ASP A 298 9.43 3.13 53.63
C ASP A 298 10.75 2.36 53.44
N ASP A 299 10.67 1.06 53.15
CA ASP A 299 11.85 0.23 52.81
C ASP A 299 12.62 0.80 51.60
N ILE A 300 11.90 1.34 50.63
CA ILE A 300 12.46 2.02 49.46
C ILE A 300 13.06 3.39 49.83
N LEU A 301 12.29 4.27 50.48
CA LEU A 301 12.65 5.69 50.66
C LEU A 301 13.54 6.00 51.87
N SER A 302 13.52 5.18 52.92
CA SER A 302 14.23 5.41 54.19
C SER A 302 15.12 4.24 54.64
N GLY A 303 14.93 3.05 54.06
CA GLY A 303 15.57 1.82 54.48
C GLY A 303 14.76 0.98 55.46
N GLY A 304 13.52 1.40 55.74
CA GLY A 304 12.57 0.63 56.52
C GLY A 304 12.80 0.72 58.03
N SER A 305 11.75 1.07 58.75
CA SER A 305 11.73 1.02 60.20
C SER A 305 11.94 -0.42 60.70
N VAL A 306 13.04 -0.70 61.41
CA VAL A 306 13.36 -2.04 61.96
C VAL A 306 12.35 -2.42 63.06
N GLY A 307 11.25 -3.08 62.67
CA GLY A 307 10.10 -3.29 63.55
C GLY A 307 9.08 -4.32 63.07
N TYR A 308 9.45 -5.60 63.05
CA TYR A 308 8.55 -6.72 62.75
C TYR A 308 7.46 -6.87 63.84
N ASN A 309 6.16 -6.88 63.50
CA ASN A 309 5.14 -7.56 64.32
C ASN A 309 3.78 -7.81 63.64
N LYS A 310 3.04 -8.81 64.15
CA LYS A 310 1.78 -9.34 63.60
C LYS A 310 0.54 -8.73 64.27
N ARG A 311 -0.59 -8.60 63.55
CA ARG A 311 -1.89 -9.31 63.79
C ARG A 311 -3.14 -8.63 63.16
N MET A 312 -4.03 -9.46 62.58
CA MET A 312 -5.53 -9.46 62.69
C MET A 312 -6.34 -8.20 62.27
N GLN A 313 -7.62 -8.25 61.86
CA GLN A 313 -8.51 -9.28 61.25
C GLN A 313 -9.85 -8.58 60.88
N GLY A 314 -10.51 -8.96 59.79
CA GLY A 314 -11.87 -8.47 59.42
C GLY A 314 -11.93 -6.99 59.00
N SER A 315 -13.06 -6.46 58.53
CA SER A 315 -14.31 -7.07 58.02
C SER A 315 -15.11 -5.99 57.22
N GLU A 316 -16.23 -6.39 56.62
CA GLU A 316 -17.38 -5.54 56.21
C GLU A 316 -17.16 -4.28 55.32
N THR A 317 -17.31 -4.50 54.01
CA THR A 317 -18.37 -3.91 53.14
C THR A 317 -19.09 -2.59 53.49
N LEU A 318 -19.29 -1.81 52.40
CA LEU A 318 -20.49 -1.05 51.98
C LEU A 318 -20.67 0.46 52.29
N ASN A 319 -21.32 1.10 51.31
CA ASN A 319 -22.08 2.38 51.30
C ASN A 319 -21.32 3.74 51.31
N ASP A 320 -21.84 4.82 50.71
CA ASP A 320 -22.75 5.01 49.54
C ASP A 320 -22.77 6.52 49.14
N PHE A 321 -23.38 6.89 47.99
CA PHE A 321 -23.61 8.25 47.44
C PHE A 321 -22.32 9.00 46.98
N ALA A 322 -22.25 9.73 45.86
CA ALA A 322 -23.17 10.68 45.20
C ALA A 322 -23.30 12.03 45.97
N GLU A 323 -23.49 13.20 45.34
CA GLU A 323 -23.83 13.53 43.95
C GLU A 323 -23.24 14.91 43.52
N SER A 324 -23.52 15.33 42.27
CA SER A 324 -23.35 16.64 41.60
C SER A 324 -22.88 17.89 42.39
N SER A 325 -22.17 18.85 41.79
CA SER A 325 -22.69 19.68 40.68
C SER A 325 -21.67 20.69 40.12
N SER A 326 -21.98 21.27 38.96
CA SER A 326 -21.16 22.26 38.26
C SER A 326 -21.53 23.71 38.62
N THR A 327 -20.53 24.61 38.71
CA THR A 327 -20.73 26.03 38.37
C THR A 327 -19.43 26.65 37.88
N VAL A 328 -19.52 27.45 36.81
CA VAL A 328 -18.39 28.19 36.23
C VAL A 328 -18.38 29.61 36.78
N LEU A 329 -17.22 30.09 37.22
CA LEU A 329 -16.91 31.52 37.30
C LEU A 329 -15.49 31.78 36.80
N ALA A 330 -15.34 32.87 36.04
CA ALA A 330 -14.08 33.21 35.40
C ALA A 330 -13.12 33.94 36.36
N GLY A 331 -11.86 33.50 36.40
CA GLY A 331 -10.75 34.18 37.07
C GLY A 331 -9.51 34.15 36.17
N GLY A 332 -8.87 35.30 35.97
CA GLY A 332 -7.77 35.45 35.02
C GLY A 332 -6.47 34.76 35.47
N LEU A 333 -5.83 34.03 34.56
CA LEU A 333 -4.55 33.37 34.79
C LEU A 333 -3.39 34.39 34.93
N GLN A 334 -2.98 34.67 36.16
CA GLN A 334 -1.64 35.21 36.48
C GLN A 334 -0.69 34.08 36.92
N GLY A 335 -0.36 33.17 35.99
CA GLY A 335 0.70 32.17 36.19
C GLY A 335 2.09 32.75 35.90
N SER A 336 3.13 32.30 36.63
CA SER A 336 4.49 32.77 36.35
C SER A 336 5.06 32.10 35.09
N ARG A 337 6.06 32.75 34.45
CA ARG A 337 6.78 32.19 33.29
C ARG A 337 7.43 30.82 33.55
N ARG A 338 7.67 30.43 34.81
CA ARG A 338 8.28 29.13 35.16
C ARG A 338 7.27 27.99 35.20
N ASP A 339 6.03 28.27 35.57
CA ASP A 339 5.02 27.22 35.79
C ASP A 339 4.47 26.72 34.45
N ILE A 340 4.25 27.67 33.52
CA ILE A 340 3.91 27.40 32.11
C ILE A 340 4.98 26.50 31.46
N LEU A 341 6.27 26.73 31.73
CA LEU A 341 7.36 25.90 31.22
C LEU A 341 7.37 24.49 31.83
N ARG A 342 7.10 24.35 33.13
CA ARG A 342 7.10 23.04 33.82
C ARG A 342 5.95 22.15 33.35
N PHE A 343 4.71 22.64 33.40
CA PHE A 343 3.55 21.85 32.97
C PHE A 343 3.57 21.59 31.45
N GLY A 344 4.06 22.55 30.65
CA GLY A 344 4.35 22.33 29.23
C GLY A 344 5.34 21.19 29.01
N SER A 345 6.48 21.16 29.73
CA SER A 345 7.50 20.12 29.55
C SER A 345 7.04 18.71 29.91
N LEU A 346 6.21 18.55 30.95
CA LEU A 346 5.67 17.24 31.33
C LEU A 346 4.59 16.77 30.35
N GLY A 347 3.73 17.69 29.90
CA GLY A 347 2.74 17.40 28.85
C GLY A 347 3.41 16.95 27.56
N ILE A 348 4.47 17.65 27.12
CA ILE A 348 5.28 17.26 25.95
C ILE A 348 5.88 15.87 26.14
N ALA A 349 6.47 15.56 27.30
CA ALA A 349 7.06 14.24 27.53
C ALA A 349 6.04 13.09 27.44
N ILE A 350 4.85 13.27 28.03
CA ILE A 350 3.77 12.27 27.97
C ILE A 350 3.21 12.15 26.55
N SER A 351 2.98 13.27 25.86
CA SER A 351 2.56 13.28 24.46
C SER A 351 3.60 12.63 23.54
N CYS A 352 4.90 12.83 23.78
CA CYS A 352 5.96 12.15 23.05
C CYS A 352 5.96 10.64 23.31
N LEU A 353 5.79 10.19 24.56
CA LEU A 353 5.74 8.75 24.86
C LEU A 353 4.49 8.07 24.24
N PHE A 354 3.33 8.72 24.33
CA PHE A 354 2.11 8.26 23.67
C PHE A 354 2.30 8.21 22.15
N PHE A 355 2.87 9.26 21.56
CA PHE A 355 3.23 9.30 20.14
C PHE A 355 4.17 8.16 19.77
N THR A 356 5.29 7.92 20.48
CA THR A 356 6.25 6.86 20.11
C THR A 356 5.68 5.45 20.27
N ILE A 357 4.72 5.24 21.18
CA ILE A 357 4.01 3.95 21.31
C ILE A 357 2.99 3.79 20.16
N SER A 358 2.10 4.76 19.94
CA SER A 358 1.09 4.71 18.86
C SER A 358 1.70 4.68 17.45
N ASN A 359 2.88 5.26 17.27
CA ASN A 359 3.59 5.38 16.00
C ASN A 359 4.81 4.45 15.92
N TRP A 360 4.91 3.41 16.77
CA TRP A 360 6.10 2.54 16.80
C TRP A 360 6.41 1.90 15.44
N LYS A 361 5.39 1.47 14.66
CA LYS A 361 5.57 1.03 13.26
C LYS A 361 6.27 2.13 12.44
N ALA A 362 5.71 3.36 12.41
CA ALA A 362 6.28 4.50 11.67
C ALA A 362 7.73 4.85 12.08
N MET A 363 8.14 4.53 13.32
CA MET A 363 9.52 4.77 13.78
C MET A 363 10.54 3.73 13.30
N GLN A 364 10.11 2.55 12.82
CA GLN A 364 11.03 1.49 12.35
C GLN A 364 11.80 1.89 11.08
N TYR A 365 11.21 2.74 10.25
CA TYR A 365 11.77 3.21 8.99
C TYR A 365 12.84 4.31 9.19
N ALA A 366 12.69 5.14 10.23
CA ALA A 366 13.56 6.27 10.54
C ALA A 366 14.78 5.86 11.41
N SER A 367 15.67 5.04 10.84
CA SER A 367 16.85 4.52 11.57
C SER A 367 17.73 5.61 12.23
N PRO A 368 18.47 5.29 13.31
CA PRO A 368 19.43 6.24 13.91
C PRO A 368 20.47 6.76 12.90
N LYS A 369 20.82 5.95 11.90
CA LYS A 369 21.70 6.32 10.79
C LYS A 369 21.01 7.29 9.81
N ALA A 370 19.70 7.14 9.54
CA ALA A 370 18.92 8.13 8.80
C ALA A 370 18.79 9.47 9.55
N VAL A 371 18.58 9.43 10.87
CA VAL A 371 18.57 10.65 11.72
C VAL A 371 19.94 11.33 11.69
N TRP A 372 21.03 10.57 11.81
CA TRP A 372 22.40 11.08 11.66
C TRP A 372 22.64 11.70 10.27
N ASN A 373 22.28 11.00 9.20
CA ASN A 373 22.37 11.49 7.82
C ASN A 373 21.57 12.79 7.62
N LYS A 374 20.41 12.96 8.29
CA LYS A 374 19.58 14.17 8.24
C LYS A 374 20.15 15.34 9.05
N LEU A 375 20.88 15.07 10.14
CA LEU A 375 21.49 16.09 11.00
C LEU A 375 22.86 16.58 10.52
N PHE A 376 23.69 15.67 9.97
CA PHE A 376 25.07 15.95 9.60
C PHE A 376 25.33 15.90 8.08
N GLY A 377 24.32 15.54 7.29
CA GLY A 377 24.39 15.39 5.85
C GLY A 377 24.90 14.03 5.40
N VAL A 378 24.46 13.61 4.22
CA VAL A 378 25.16 12.65 3.37
C VAL A 378 26.08 13.44 2.44
N THR A 379 27.20 12.86 1.99
CA THR A 379 27.99 13.47 0.91
C THR A 379 27.17 13.37 -0.38
N GLN A 380 26.54 14.47 -0.81
CA GLN A 380 25.72 14.51 -2.01
C GLN A 380 26.49 15.07 -3.22
N PRO A 381 26.18 14.64 -4.45
CA PRO A 381 26.73 15.25 -5.65
C PRO A 381 26.07 16.61 -5.93
N PRO A 382 26.69 17.48 -6.74
CA PRO A 382 26.13 18.78 -7.08
C PRO A 382 25.01 18.65 -8.13
N LEU A 383 23.77 18.42 -7.67
CA LEU A 383 22.60 18.19 -8.53
C LEU A 383 22.15 19.46 -9.29
N GLU A 384 22.31 20.66 -8.72
CA GLU A 384 21.89 21.92 -9.36
C GLU A 384 22.49 22.09 -10.77
N GLN A 385 21.63 22.08 -11.81
CA GLN A 385 22.06 22.41 -13.16
C GLN A 385 21.97 23.93 -13.37
N LYS A 386 23.07 24.56 -13.79
CA LYS A 386 23.06 25.94 -14.28
C LYS A 386 22.53 25.97 -15.71
N GLU A 387 21.69 26.96 -16.02
CA GLU A 387 20.89 27.01 -17.25
C GLU A 387 21.73 27.03 -18.55
N ASP A 388 22.99 27.49 -18.50
CA ASP A 388 23.93 27.54 -19.65
C ASP A 388 24.85 26.30 -19.79
N ASN A 389 24.88 25.36 -18.83
CA ASN A 389 25.85 24.25 -18.83
C ASN A 389 25.43 23.10 -19.76
N SER A 390 26.38 22.57 -20.55
CA SER A 390 26.14 21.39 -21.40
C SER A 390 26.05 20.09 -20.58
N ARG A 391 25.58 19.00 -21.22
CA ARG A 391 25.56 17.66 -20.61
C ARG A 391 26.98 17.18 -20.30
N ASP A 392 27.94 17.44 -21.19
CA ASP A 392 29.32 17.01 -21.02
C ASP A 392 29.99 17.75 -19.84
N ASP A 393 29.65 19.02 -19.61
CA ASP A 393 30.09 19.77 -18.43
C ASP A 393 29.53 19.15 -17.13
N ARG A 394 28.27 18.72 -17.13
CA ARG A 394 27.61 18.07 -15.98
C ARG A 394 28.21 16.69 -15.68
N ILE A 395 28.48 15.90 -16.72
CA ILE A 395 29.20 14.62 -16.59
C ILE A 395 30.62 14.86 -16.04
N GLN A 396 31.36 15.83 -16.58
CA GLN A 396 32.71 16.14 -16.08
C GLN A 396 32.69 16.71 -14.65
N GLN A 397 31.64 17.42 -14.25
CA GLN A 397 31.41 17.85 -12.87
C GLN A 397 31.21 16.65 -11.93
N PHE A 398 30.45 15.63 -12.33
CA PHE A 398 30.32 14.38 -11.56
C PHE A 398 31.61 13.55 -11.56
N VAL A 399 32.36 13.47 -12.67
CA VAL A 399 33.71 12.84 -12.71
C VAL A 399 34.66 13.51 -11.71
N ASN A 400 34.64 14.85 -11.61
CA ASN A 400 35.44 15.60 -10.66
C ASN A 400 35.02 15.32 -9.20
N TYR A 401 33.71 15.22 -8.94
CA TYR A 401 33.16 14.87 -7.63
C TYR A 401 33.55 13.45 -7.18
N ILE A 402 33.44 12.44 -8.06
CA ILE A 402 33.86 11.06 -7.76
C ILE A 402 35.38 11.02 -7.49
N SER A 403 36.18 11.78 -8.23
CA SER A 403 37.63 11.91 -8.02
C SER A 403 37.97 12.46 -6.63
N ASP A 404 37.29 13.51 -6.18
CA ASP A 404 37.44 14.09 -4.84
C ASP A 404 37.02 13.09 -3.75
N LEU A 405 35.83 12.49 -3.89
CA LEU A 405 35.27 11.49 -2.97
C LEU A 405 36.20 10.26 -2.80
N GLU A 406 36.78 9.76 -3.89
CA GLU A 406 37.80 8.71 -3.83
C GLU A 406 39.09 9.16 -3.15
N SER A 407 39.57 10.37 -3.46
CA SER A 407 40.82 10.92 -2.90
C SER A 407 40.76 11.14 -1.37
N ARG A 408 39.58 11.46 -0.84
CA ARG A 408 39.33 11.62 0.60
C ARG A 408 39.35 10.28 1.35
N GLY A 409 39.10 9.17 0.66
CA GLY A 409 39.16 7.81 1.20
C GLY A 409 38.10 7.45 2.26
N ASN A 410 37.24 8.39 2.67
CA ASN A 410 36.32 8.24 3.81
C ASN A 410 34.85 7.94 3.44
N ALA A 411 34.58 7.65 2.16
CA ALA A 411 33.24 7.28 1.69
C ALA A 411 32.75 5.97 2.36
N GLN A 412 31.44 5.90 2.65
CA GLN A 412 30.83 4.73 3.27
C GLN A 412 30.90 3.53 2.30
N ILE A 413 31.44 2.40 2.77
CA ILE A 413 31.35 1.13 2.06
C ILE A 413 29.95 0.54 2.29
N VAL A 414 29.32 0.01 1.24
CA VAL A 414 28.04 -0.68 1.32
C VAL A 414 28.17 -1.96 2.15
N PRO A 415 27.21 -2.27 3.05
CA PRO A 415 27.13 -3.59 3.66
C PRO A 415 26.97 -4.69 2.61
N GLU A 416 27.44 -5.88 2.93
CA GLU A 416 27.14 -7.07 2.12
C GLU A 416 25.67 -7.47 2.32
N PHE A 417 25.02 -8.02 1.28
CA PHE A 417 23.65 -8.54 1.43
C PHE A 417 23.62 -9.70 2.44
N PRO A 418 22.67 -9.75 3.39
CA PRO A 418 22.53 -10.89 4.29
C PRO A 418 22.31 -12.20 3.53
N SER A 419 23.06 -13.24 3.88
CA SER A 419 23.14 -14.50 3.11
C SER A 419 21.88 -15.39 3.16
N LYS A 420 20.81 -14.91 3.80
CA LYS A 420 19.50 -15.60 3.93
C LYS A 420 18.35 -14.83 3.27
N LEU A 421 18.59 -13.70 2.61
CA LEU A 421 17.52 -13.00 1.87
C LEU A 421 17.16 -13.77 0.60
N ASP A 422 15.87 -13.81 0.28
CA ASP A 422 15.38 -14.33 -1.00
C ASP A 422 15.72 -13.35 -2.14
N TRP A 423 15.94 -13.92 -3.33
CA TRP A 423 16.22 -13.19 -4.56
C TRP A 423 15.26 -13.63 -5.66
N LEU A 424 14.89 -12.66 -6.50
CA LEU A 424 14.07 -12.82 -7.69
C LEU A 424 14.85 -12.31 -8.91
N ASN A 425 14.53 -12.83 -10.09
CA ASN A 425 15.24 -12.61 -11.35
C ASN A 425 16.72 -13.07 -11.39
N THR A 426 17.31 -13.56 -10.29
CA THR A 426 18.71 -14.02 -10.22
C THR A 426 18.97 -14.91 -8.98
N ALA A 427 20.16 -15.49 -8.90
CA ALA A 427 20.67 -16.13 -7.68
C ALA A 427 21.35 -15.10 -6.74
N PRO A 428 21.48 -15.37 -5.43
CA PRO A 428 21.97 -14.38 -4.46
C PRO A 428 23.34 -13.76 -4.81
N LEU A 429 23.33 -12.43 -5.02
CA LEU A 429 24.50 -11.64 -5.42
C LEU A 429 25.27 -11.08 -4.21
N GLN A 430 26.58 -10.90 -4.39
CA GLN A 430 27.49 -10.32 -3.39
C GLN A 430 28.31 -9.18 -3.98
N PHE A 431 28.43 -8.06 -3.25
CA PHE A 431 29.26 -6.90 -3.62
C PHE A 431 30.74 -7.27 -3.75
N ARG A 432 31.25 -8.18 -2.92
CA ARG A 432 32.65 -8.58 -2.94
C ARG A 432 33.01 -9.59 -4.02
N ARG A 433 32.02 -10.18 -4.70
CA ARG A 433 32.21 -11.26 -5.69
C ARG A 433 31.58 -10.95 -7.05
N ASP A 434 30.25 -10.79 -7.10
CA ASP A 434 29.48 -10.78 -8.35
C ASP A 434 29.26 -9.38 -8.91
N LEU A 435 29.04 -8.40 -8.01
CA LEU A 435 28.92 -6.98 -8.36
C LEU A 435 30.26 -6.22 -8.31
N LYS A 436 31.34 -6.92 -7.95
CA LYS A 436 32.70 -6.36 -7.94
C LYS A 436 33.07 -5.92 -9.35
N GLY A 437 33.67 -4.75 -9.49
CA GLY A 437 34.01 -4.20 -10.81
C GLY A 437 32.84 -3.56 -11.56
N LYS A 438 31.68 -3.35 -10.92
CA LYS A 438 30.50 -2.76 -11.58
C LYS A 438 30.05 -1.48 -10.89
N VAL A 439 29.47 -0.57 -11.65
CA VAL A 439 28.66 0.53 -11.09
C VAL A 439 27.29 -0.06 -10.76
N VAL A 440 26.88 -0.02 -9.50
CA VAL A 440 25.59 -0.59 -9.06
C VAL A 440 24.63 0.53 -8.68
N LEU A 441 23.42 0.48 -9.21
CA LEU A 441 22.29 1.31 -8.79
C LEU A 441 21.39 0.47 -7.88
N LEU A 442 21.41 0.74 -6.58
CA LEU A 442 20.45 0.19 -5.64
C LEU A 442 19.19 1.05 -5.66
N ASP A 443 18.04 0.43 -5.93
CA ASP A 443 16.73 1.07 -5.79
C ASP A 443 16.04 0.56 -4.52
N PHE A 444 15.83 1.44 -3.53
CA PHE A 444 15.10 1.12 -2.30
C PHE A 444 13.61 1.41 -2.51
N TRP A 445 12.86 0.37 -2.88
CA TRP A 445 11.48 0.46 -3.34
C TRP A 445 10.54 -0.45 -2.55
N THR A 446 9.23 -0.24 -2.69
CA THR A 446 8.17 -1.13 -2.19
C THR A 446 6.99 -1.05 -3.15
N TYR A 447 6.30 -2.16 -3.44
CA TYR A 447 5.36 -2.21 -4.57
C TYR A 447 3.96 -1.63 -4.29
N CYS A 448 3.67 -1.27 -3.03
CA CYS A 448 2.45 -0.52 -2.68
C CYS A 448 2.51 0.95 -3.12
N CYS A 449 3.70 1.55 -3.13
CA CYS A 449 3.89 2.99 -3.17
C CYS A 449 3.95 3.52 -4.61
N ILE A 450 2.99 4.38 -4.98
CA ILE A 450 2.87 4.95 -6.32
C ILE A 450 4.13 5.69 -6.80
N ASN A 451 4.86 6.33 -5.87
CA ASN A 451 6.13 7.01 -6.15
C ASN A 451 7.24 6.03 -6.57
N CYS A 452 7.24 4.78 -6.07
CA CYS A 452 8.12 3.72 -6.56
C CYS A 452 7.70 3.22 -7.95
N MET A 453 6.40 3.19 -8.23
CA MET A 453 5.92 2.68 -9.52
C MET A 453 6.30 3.62 -10.67
N HIS A 454 6.23 4.93 -10.44
CA HIS A 454 6.62 5.94 -11.42
C HIS A 454 8.09 5.88 -11.87
N VAL A 455 9.00 5.26 -11.11
CA VAL A 455 10.43 5.20 -11.46
C VAL A 455 10.84 3.93 -12.20
N LEU A 456 10.02 2.87 -12.19
CA LEU A 456 10.35 1.63 -12.92
C LEU A 456 10.54 1.85 -14.44
N PRO A 457 9.71 2.66 -15.15
CA PRO A 457 9.95 3.02 -16.55
C PRO A 457 11.18 3.93 -16.77
N GLU A 458 11.71 4.54 -15.71
CA GLU A 458 12.96 5.30 -15.74
C GLU A 458 14.17 4.37 -15.64
N LEU A 459 14.10 3.36 -14.75
CA LEU A 459 15.12 2.33 -14.57
C LEU A 459 15.26 1.42 -15.79
N ASP A 460 14.15 0.96 -16.39
CA ASP A 460 14.14 0.15 -17.62
C ASP A 460 14.90 0.84 -18.78
N VAL A 461 14.79 2.16 -18.89
CA VAL A 461 15.53 2.95 -19.89
C VAL A 461 17.03 2.97 -19.59
N LEU A 462 17.43 3.07 -18.31
CA LEU A 462 18.83 3.00 -17.90
C LEU A 462 19.42 1.60 -18.11
N GLU A 463 18.69 0.53 -17.74
CA GLU A 463 19.03 -0.86 -18.03
C GLU A 463 19.28 -1.07 -19.53
N LYS A 464 18.33 -0.64 -20.38
CA LYS A 464 18.46 -0.77 -21.85
C LYS A 464 19.60 0.04 -22.43
N LYS A 465 19.91 1.23 -21.88
CA LYS A 465 21.03 2.08 -22.33
C LYS A 465 22.39 1.47 -21.97
N TYR A 466 22.51 0.89 -20.77
CA TYR A 466 23.80 0.43 -20.21
C TYR A 466 23.98 -1.10 -20.19
N LYS A 467 23.08 -1.88 -20.83
CA LYS A 467 23.09 -3.36 -20.83
C LYS A 467 24.43 -4.04 -21.19
N ASP A 468 25.22 -3.41 -22.08
CA ASP A 468 26.51 -3.93 -22.59
C ASP A 468 27.71 -3.33 -21.83
N MET A 469 27.44 -2.53 -20.80
CA MET A 469 28.40 -1.83 -19.94
C MET A 469 28.44 -2.49 -18.55
N PRO A 470 29.49 -2.24 -17.74
CA PRO A 470 29.63 -2.81 -16.39
C PRO A 470 28.76 -2.06 -15.37
N PHE A 471 27.44 -2.07 -15.61
CA PHE A 471 26.40 -1.44 -14.81
C PHE A 471 25.32 -2.46 -14.43
N VAL A 472 24.77 -2.36 -13.21
CA VAL A 472 23.71 -3.25 -12.72
C VAL A 472 22.71 -2.45 -11.87
N VAL A 473 21.41 -2.60 -12.15
CA VAL A 473 20.34 -2.20 -11.22
C VAL A 473 20.05 -3.36 -10.29
N VAL A 474 19.83 -3.08 -9.00
CA VAL A 474 19.34 -4.06 -8.01
C VAL A 474 18.21 -3.44 -7.21
N GLY A 475 17.01 -3.98 -7.34
CA GLY A 475 15.84 -3.57 -6.56
C GLY A 475 15.92 -4.15 -5.14
N VAL A 476 16.25 -3.30 -4.17
CA VAL A 476 16.27 -3.65 -2.74
C VAL A 476 14.87 -3.44 -2.16
N HIS A 477 14.02 -4.45 -2.35
CA HIS A 477 12.63 -4.38 -1.95
C HIS A 477 12.51 -4.29 -0.43
N SER A 478 12.08 -3.13 0.05
CA SER A 478 12.08 -2.71 1.46
C SER A 478 10.62 -2.49 1.89
N ALA A 479 9.97 -3.55 2.36
CA ALA A 479 8.52 -3.64 2.55
C ALA A 479 7.91 -2.61 3.52
N LYS A 480 6.93 -1.80 3.07
CA LYS A 480 6.15 -0.94 3.97
C LYS A 480 5.18 -1.78 4.81
N PHE A 481 4.39 -2.61 4.15
CA PHE A 481 3.32 -3.42 4.72
C PHE A 481 3.80 -4.84 5.10
N ASP A 482 2.97 -5.58 5.84
CA ASP A 482 3.35 -6.92 6.33
C ASP A 482 3.20 -7.99 5.23
N ASN A 483 2.24 -7.86 4.29
CA ASN A 483 2.14 -8.68 3.07
C ASN A 483 3.35 -8.52 2.13
N GLU A 484 3.88 -7.30 2.02
CA GLU A 484 5.02 -6.97 1.15
C GLU A 484 6.34 -7.68 1.56
N LYS A 485 6.37 -8.38 2.69
CA LYS A 485 7.50 -9.20 3.15
C LYS A 485 7.48 -10.62 2.58
N ASP A 486 6.35 -11.09 2.04
CA ASP A 486 6.26 -12.40 1.40
C ASP A 486 6.89 -12.36 0.00
N SER A 487 7.91 -13.20 -0.22
CA SER A 487 8.63 -13.31 -1.49
C SER A 487 7.72 -13.72 -2.66
N GLU A 488 6.60 -14.41 -2.44
CA GLU A 488 5.59 -14.68 -3.46
C GLU A 488 4.77 -13.43 -3.82
N ALA A 489 4.49 -12.55 -2.86
CA ALA A 489 3.82 -11.28 -3.13
C ALA A 489 4.74 -10.35 -3.92
N ILE A 490 6.04 -10.27 -3.55
CA ILE A 490 7.05 -9.55 -4.33
C ILE A 490 7.22 -10.17 -5.73
N ARG A 491 7.20 -11.51 -5.89
CA ARG A 491 7.19 -12.16 -7.21
C ARG A 491 6.00 -11.71 -8.05
N ASN A 492 4.78 -11.74 -7.50
CA ASN A 492 3.61 -11.26 -8.22
C ASN A 492 3.73 -9.78 -8.59
N ALA A 493 4.33 -8.94 -7.74
CA ALA A 493 4.65 -7.55 -8.08
C ALA A 493 5.69 -7.43 -9.21
N VAL A 494 6.78 -8.20 -9.19
CA VAL A 494 7.79 -8.25 -10.27
C VAL A 494 7.14 -8.63 -11.61
N LEU A 495 6.24 -9.61 -11.61
CA LEU A 495 5.47 -10.04 -12.79
C LEU A 495 4.44 -9.00 -13.26
N ARG A 496 3.71 -8.39 -12.32
CA ARG A 496 2.70 -7.33 -12.55
C ARG A 496 3.35 -6.05 -13.07
N TYR A 497 4.56 -5.72 -12.65
CA TYR A 497 5.22 -4.49 -13.06
C TYR A 497 6.22 -4.66 -14.21
N GLY A 498 6.67 -5.89 -14.48
CA GLY A 498 7.51 -6.25 -15.64
C GLY A 498 9.01 -6.14 -15.37
N ILE A 499 9.41 -6.12 -14.09
CA ILE A 499 10.79 -5.85 -13.64
C ILE A 499 11.75 -6.92 -14.16
N SER A 500 12.81 -6.48 -14.85
CA SER A 500 13.86 -7.34 -15.42
C SER A 500 15.13 -7.45 -14.57
N HIS A 501 15.42 -6.45 -13.74
CA HIS A 501 16.62 -6.45 -12.91
C HIS A 501 16.53 -7.41 -11.72
N PRO A 502 17.68 -7.84 -11.15
CA PRO A 502 17.75 -8.50 -9.84
C PRO A 502 16.94 -7.78 -8.77
N VAL A 503 16.08 -8.51 -8.05
CA VAL A 503 15.37 -8.00 -6.87
C VAL A 503 15.74 -8.86 -5.66
N VAL A 504 15.97 -8.21 -4.52
CA VAL A 504 16.23 -8.87 -3.23
C VAL A 504 15.16 -8.46 -2.21
N ASN A 505 14.65 -9.43 -1.46
CA ASN A 505 13.70 -9.17 -0.37
C ASN A 505 14.45 -8.71 0.89
N ASP A 506 14.59 -7.39 1.08
CA ASP A 506 15.01 -6.75 2.33
C ASP A 506 13.78 -6.32 3.15
N GLY A 507 12.76 -7.19 3.26
CA GLY A 507 11.50 -6.91 3.98
C GLY A 507 11.67 -6.62 5.48
N ASP A 508 12.80 -7.02 6.08
CA ASP A 508 13.22 -6.63 7.43
C ASP A 508 13.93 -5.28 7.48
N MET A 509 14.32 -4.68 6.34
CA MET A 509 15.04 -3.41 6.19
C MET A 509 16.45 -3.38 6.81
N TYR A 510 17.23 -4.44 6.61
CA TYR A 510 18.64 -4.45 7.00
C TYR A 510 19.44 -3.37 6.26
N LEU A 511 19.43 -3.38 4.93
CA LEU A 511 20.29 -2.53 4.12
C LEU A 511 19.80 -1.08 4.15
N TRP A 512 18.48 -0.89 4.10
CA TRP A 512 17.80 0.40 4.33
C TRP A 512 18.31 1.09 5.60
N ARG A 513 18.27 0.40 6.75
CA ARG A 513 18.70 0.96 8.05
C ARG A 513 20.22 1.14 8.15
N LYS A 514 21.04 0.31 7.48
CA LYS A 514 22.51 0.45 7.48
C LYS A 514 23.01 1.59 6.58
N LEU A 515 22.32 1.87 5.47
CA LEU A 515 22.63 3.02 4.60
C LEU A 515 21.99 4.33 5.10
N GLY A 516 20.96 4.24 5.95
CA GLY A 516 20.25 5.41 6.50
C GLY A 516 19.24 6.00 5.53
N ILE A 517 18.57 5.13 4.77
CA ILE A 517 17.44 5.46 3.91
C ILE A 517 16.24 5.87 4.78
N ASN A 518 15.34 6.68 4.22
CA ASN A 518 14.21 7.28 4.96
C ASN A 518 12.99 7.65 4.10
N SER A 519 12.97 7.25 2.83
CA SER A 519 11.94 7.63 1.86
C SER A 519 11.91 6.64 0.70
N TRP A 520 10.74 6.47 0.10
CA TRP A 520 10.49 5.60 -1.04
C TRP A 520 10.13 6.42 -2.29
N PRO A 521 10.72 6.15 -3.46
CA PRO A 521 11.94 5.36 -3.66
C PRO A 521 13.17 6.10 -3.08
N THR A 522 14.29 5.41 -2.93
CA THR A 522 15.61 6.05 -2.80
C THR A 522 16.65 5.28 -3.59
N PHE A 523 17.40 5.98 -4.44
CA PHE A 523 18.51 5.44 -5.20
C PHE A 523 19.82 5.57 -4.43
N ALA A 524 20.63 4.51 -4.35
CA ALA A 524 22.00 4.59 -3.88
C ALA A 524 22.97 4.08 -4.96
N ILE A 525 23.86 4.95 -5.43
CA ILE A 525 24.84 4.63 -6.48
C ILE A 525 26.11 4.13 -5.79
N VAL A 526 26.62 2.96 -6.20
CA VAL A 526 27.78 2.29 -5.61
C VAL A 526 28.85 2.05 -6.68
N GLY A 527 30.11 2.36 -6.36
CA GLY A 527 31.24 2.15 -7.25
C GLY A 527 31.76 0.70 -7.27
N PRO A 528 32.64 0.34 -8.23
CA PRO A 528 33.18 -1.01 -8.42
C PRO A 528 34.00 -1.58 -7.25
N ASN A 529 34.30 -0.75 -6.26
CA ASN A 529 34.98 -1.07 -5.00
C ASN A 529 34.03 -1.16 -3.79
N GLY A 530 32.72 -1.06 -3.99
CA GLY A 530 31.70 -1.11 -2.94
C GLY A 530 31.50 0.21 -2.17
N LYS A 531 32.10 1.34 -2.59
CA LYS A 531 31.85 2.65 -1.98
C LYS A 531 30.53 3.25 -2.47
N VAL A 532 29.70 3.74 -1.55
CA VAL A 532 28.52 4.55 -1.88
C VAL A 532 29.00 5.93 -2.37
N LEU A 533 28.54 6.31 -3.57
CA LEU A 533 28.95 7.53 -4.27
C LEU A 533 27.89 8.64 -4.17
N ALA A 534 26.60 8.29 -4.12
CA ALA A 534 25.47 9.22 -4.02
C ALA A 534 24.23 8.53 -3.44
N GLN A 535 23.29 9.31 -2.89
CA GLN A 535 21.96 8.84 -2.44
C GLN A 535 20.86 9.83 -2.86
N LEU A 536 20.01 9.48 -3.83
CA LEU A 536 18.96 10.36 -4.37
C LEU A 536 17.58 9.87 -3.90
N ALA A 537 16.86 10.70 -3.16
CA ALA A 537 15.57 10.36 -2.54
C ALA A 537 14.38 10.89 -3.35
N GLY A 538 13.32 10.09 -3.47
CA GLY A 538 12.11 10.42 -4.22
C GLY A 538 12.21 10.14 -5.72
N GLU A 539 11.18 10.53 -6.46
CA GLU A 539 11.06 10.33 -7.92
C GLU A 539 11.65 11.48 -8.76
N GLY A 540 11.77 11.27 -10.07
CA GLY A 540 12.16 12.31 -11.05
C GLY A 540 13.66 12.45 -11.32
N HIS A 541 14.50 11.61 -10.71
CA HIS A 541 15.97 11.69 -10.83
C HIS A 541 16.55 11.07 -12.11
N LYS A 542 15.73 10.62 -13.08
CA LYS A 542 16.17 9.92 -14.31
C LYS A 542 17.41 10.49 -14.99
N LYS A 543 17.44 11.81 -15.20
CA LYS A 543 18.56 12.51 -15.85
C LYS A 543 19.82 12.49 -14.99
N ASP A 544 19.66 12.65 -13.68
CA ASP A 544 20.75 12.76 -12.73
C ASP A 544 21.38 11.39 -12.47
N LEU A 545 20.56 10.33 -12.46
CA LEU A 545 21.00 8.94 -12.54
C LEU A 545 21.78 8.67 -13.84
N ASP A 546 21.25 9.08 -15.00
CA ASP A 546 21.91 8.87 -16.30
C ASP A 546 23.29 9.54 -16.39
N ASP A 547 23.34 10.85 -16.14
CA ASP A 547 24.56 11.65 -16.22
C ASP A 547 25.60 11.21 -15.16
N PHE A 548 25.17 10.74 -13.97
CA PHE A 548 26.07 10.26 -12.93
C PHE A 548 26.58 8.84 -13.19
N VAL A 549 25.75 7.92 -13.71
CA VAL A 549 26.20 6.58 -14.12
C VAL A 549 27.22 6.68 -15.26
N GLU A 550 26.99 7.56 -16.23
CA GLU A 550 27.96 7.83 -17.30
C GLU A 550 29.29 8.36 -16.74
N ALA A 551 29.23 9.32 -15.80
CA ALA A 551 30.41 9.84 -15.13
C ALA A 551 31.18 8.77 -14.33
N ALA A 552 30.48 7.89 -13.60
CA ALA A 552 31.10 6.80 -12.86
C ALA A 552 31.80 5.79 -13.80
N LEU A 553 31.13 5.37 -14.88
CA LEU A 553 31.70 4.48 -15.89
C LEU A 553 32.94 5.10 -16.56
N LEU A 554 32.89 6.39 -16.92
CA LEU A 554 34.02 7.13 -17.49
C LEU A 554 35.20 7.28 -16.51
N PHE A 555 34.93 7.46 -15.21
CA PHE A 555 35.97 7.62 -14.19
C PHE A 555 36.67 6.28 -13.88
N TYR A 556 35.91 5.23 -13.53
CA TYR A 556 36.49 3.93 -13.17
C TYR A 556 37.03 3.15 -14.38
N GLY A 557 36.51 3.40 -15.58
CA GLY A 557 37.06 2.87 -16.82
C GLY A 557 38.49 3.38 -17.08
N LYS A 558 38.75 4.67 -16.86
CA LYS A 558 40.11 5.25 -16.93
C LYS A 558 41.07 4.67 -15.89
N GLN A 559 40.57 4.07 -14.82
CA GLN A 559 41.36 3.38 -13.78
C GLN A 559 41.49 1.87 -14.02
N ASN A 560 40.88 1.31 -15.08
CA ASN A 560 40.80 -0.13 -15.34
C ASN A 560 40.19 -0.93 -14.16
N MET A 561 39.24 -0.32 -13.43
CA MET A 561 38.57 -0.95 -12.27
C MET A 561 37.27 -1.68 -12.63
N LEU A 562 36.91 -1.74 -13.91
CA LEU A 562 35.61 -2.24 -14.36
C LEU A 562 35.69 -3.67 -14.93
N ASP A 563 34.64 -4.46 -14.69
CA ASP A 563 34.48 -5.85 -15.12
C ASP A 563 33.17 -6.02 -15.89
N ASN A 564 33.29 -6.35 -17.18
CA ASN A 564 32.17 -6.50 -18.12
C ASN A 564 31.51 -7.89 -18.08
N THR A 565 31.90 -8.79 -17.19
CA THR A 565 31.28 -10.12 -17.05
C THR A 565 29.79 -9.98 -16.70
N PRO A 566 28.84 -10.50 -17.49
CA PRO A 566 27.42 -10.28 -17.24
C PRO A 566 26.93 -11.01 -15.98
N ILE A 567 25.91 -10.44 -15.31
CA ILE A 567 25.20 -11.11 -14.22
C ILE A 567 24.29 -12.20 -14.82
N SER A 568 24.27 -13.38 -14.18
CA SER A 568 23.38 -14.47 -14.57
C SER A 568 21.95 -14.18 -14.10
N LEU A 569 21.03 -13.98 -15.04
CA LEU A 569 19.62 -13.74 -14.76
C LEU A 569 18.77 -15.00 -15.01
N SER A 570 17.70 -15.15 -14.25
CA SER A 570 16.69 -16.21 -14.34
C SER A 570 15.35 -15.57 -14.04
N LEU A 571 14.71 -14.97 -15.05
CA LEU A 571 13.61 -14.03 -14.84
C LEU A 571 12.33 -14.75 -14.39
N GLU A 572 11.62 -14.18 -13.41
CA GLU A 572 10.37 -14.79 -12.89
C GLU A 572 9.33 -14.98 -14.01
N LYS A 573 9.27 -14.03 -14.96
CA LYS A 573 8.32 -14.01 -16.07
C LYS A 573 8.49 -15.16 -17.07
N ASP A 574 9.67 -15.76 -17.11
CA ASP A 574 9.99 -16.88 -18.01
C ASP A 574 9.65 -18.24 -17.34
N ASN A 575 9.27 -18.22 -16.05
CA ASN A 575 9.00 -19.39 -15.23
C ASN A 575 7.53 -19.53 -14.78
N ASP A 576 6.71 -18.47 -14.83
CA ASP A 576 5.29 -18.52 -14.45
C ASP A 576 4.38 -18.86 -15.65
N PRO A 577 3.73 -20.05 -15.70
CA PRO A 577 2.89 -20.44 -16.82
C PRO A 577 1.61 -19.60 -16.95
N ARG A 578 1.11 -18.97 -15.86
CA ARG A 578 -0.15 -18.20 -15.84
C ARG A 578 -0.12 -17.06 -16.84
N LEU A 579 1.05 -16.46 -17.02
CA LEU A 579 1.33 -15.36 -17.97
C LEU A 579 1.12 -15.73 -19.45
N SER A 580 1.03 -17.04 -19.74
CA SER A 580 0.87 -17.58 -21.10
C SER A 580 -0.44 -18.36 -21.31
N THR A 581 -1.05 -18.88 -20.24
CA THR A 581 -2.24 -19.76 -20.30
C THR A 581 -3.52 -19.11 -19.80
N SER A 582 -3.44 -18.08 -18.95
CA SER A 582 -4.62 -17.47 -18.34
C SER A 582 -5.37 -16.56 -19.33
N PRO A 583 -6.73 -16.58 -19.37
CA PRO A 583 -7.51 -15.67 -20.20
C PRO A 583 -7.38 -14.20 -19.78
N LEU A 584 -7.13 -13.94 -18.49
CA LEU A 584 -6.85 -12.63 -17.89
C LEU A 584 -5.46 -12.61 -17.27
N LYS A 585 -4.88 -11.42 -17.06
CA LYS A 585 -3.56 -11.25 -16.45
C LYS A 585 -3.57 -10.00 -15.57
N PHE A 586 -3.48 -10.22 -14.26
CA PHE A 586 -3.63 -9.20 -13.22
C PHE A 586 -4.82 -8.25 -13.46
N PRO A 587 -6.07 -8.76 -13.49
CA PRO A 587 -7.25 -7.90 -13.66
C PRO A 587 -7.40 -6.98 -12.44
N GLY A 588 -7.49 -5.67 -12.67
CA GLY A 588 -7.50 -4.67 -11.61
C GLY A 588 -8.90 -4.37 -11.09
N LYS A 589 -9.80 -3.91 -11.97
CA LYS A 589 -11.11 -3.36 -11.59
C LYS A 589 -12.25 -3.94 -12.41
N LEU A 590 -13.46 -3.72 -11.89
CA LEU A 590 -14.71 -4.17 -12.47
C LEU A 590 -15.68 -3.00 -12.57
N ALA A 591 -16.53 -3.02 -13.59
CA ALA A 591 -17.80 -2.30 -13.63
C ALA A 591 -18.91 -3.25 -14.09
N ILE A 592 -20.16 -2.87 -13.93
CA ILE A 592 -21.30 -3.76 -14.19
C ILE A 592 -22.48 -3.04 -14.84
N ASP A 593 -23.15 -3.73 -15.76
CA ASP A 593 -24.43 -3.36 -16.35
C ASP A 593 -25.43 -4.47 -16.04
N VAL A 594 -26.09 -4.33 -14.89
CA VAL A 594 -27.05 -5.30 -14.34
C VAL A 594 -28.29 -5.45 -15.24
N LEU A 595 -28.65 -4.42 -16.01
CA LEU A 595 -29.84 -4.40 -16.87
C LEU A 595 -29.62 -5.15 -18.18
N ASN A 596 -28.44 -5.00 -18.79
CA ASN A 596 -28.08 -5.70 -20.04
C ASN A 596 -27.25 -6.97 -19.79
N ASN A 597 -27.17 -7.42 -18.53
CA ASN A 597 -26.43 -8.62 -18.09
C ASN A 597 -24.96 -8.61 -18.50
N ARG A 598 -24.20 -7.51 -18.28
CA ARG A 598 -22.77 -7.40 -18.64
C ARG A 598 -21.87 -7.11 -17.43
N LEU A 599 -20.70 -7.74 -17.40
CA LEU A 599 -19.57 -7.42 -16.54
C LEU A 599 -18.44 -6.84 -17.40
N PHE A 600 -17.91 -5.68 -17.00
CA PHE A 600 -16.72 -5.08 -17.62
C PHE A 600 -15.52 -5.33 -16.71
N ILE A 601 -14.42 -5.80 -17.29
CA ILE A 601 -13.19 -6.20 -16.59
C ILE A 601 -12.02 -5.41 -17.18
N SER A 602 -11.24 -4.70 -16.37
CA SER A 602 -9.95 -4.18 -16.81
C SER A 602 -8.90 -5.27 -16.66
N ASP A 603 -8.50 -5.83 -17.80
CA ASP A 603 -7.52 -6.92 -17.91
C ASP A 603 -6.12 -6.29 -17.98
N SER A 604 -5.71 -5.69 -16.86
CA SER A 604 -4.74 -4.60 -16.82
C SER A 604 -3.41 -4.95 -17.47
N ASN A 605 -2.81 -6.11 -17.17
CA ASN A 605 -1.54 -6.54 -17.76
C ASN A 605 -1.65 -7.24 -19.12
N HIS A 606 -2.85 -7.22 -19.71
CA HIS A 606 -3.12 -7.41 -21.14
C HIS A 606 -3.53 -6.10 -21.84
N ASN A 607 -3.46 -4.95 -21.17
CA ASN A 607 -3.71 -3.60 -21.73
C ASN A 607 -5.04 -3.46 -22.50
N ARG A 608 -6.09 -4.10 -21.99
CA ARG A 608 -7.42 -4.13 -22.64
C ARG A 608 -8.55 -4.11 -21.63
N ILE A 609 -9.74 -3.75 -22.11
CA ILE A 609 -11.00 -4.00 -21.41
C ILE A 609 -11.66 -5.23 -22.02
N VAL A 610 -12.12 -6.15 -21.17
CA VAL A 610 -12.85 -7.36 -21.56
C VAL A 610 -14.28 -7.25 -21.04
N VAL A 611 -15.26 -7.64 -21.85
CA VAL A 611 -16.68 -7.61 -21.48
C VAL A 611 -17.25 -9.02 -21.59
N THR A 612 -17.80 -9.52 -20.50
CA THR A 612 -18.56 -10.77 -20.43
C THR A 612 -20.00 -10.50 -20.06
N ASP A 613 -20.83 -11.54 -20.08
CA ASP A 613 -22.04 -11.56 -19.27
C ASP A 613 -21.75 -11.87 -17.79
N LEU A 614 -22.78 -11.87 -16.94
CA LEU A 614 -22.66 -12.13 -15.50
C LEU A 614 -22.42 -13.61 -15.15
N ASP A 615 -22.45 -14.51 -16.14
CA ASP A 615 -22.14 -15.95 -16.00
C ASP A 615 -20.79 -16.33 -16.65
N GLY A 616 -20.04 -15.33 -17.13
CA GLY A 616 -18.67 -15.45 -17.62
C GLY A 616 -18.51 -15.64 -19.14
N ASN A 617 -19.59 -15.59 -19.92
CA ASN A 617 -19.52 -15.74 -21.38
C ASN A 617 -19.01 -14.46 -22.06
N PHE A 618 -18.02 -14.58 -22.94
CA PHE A 618 -17.45 -13.45 -23.68
C PHE A 618 -18.45 -12.73 -24.60
N ILE A 619 -18.48 -11.40 -24.53
CA ILE A 619 -19.29 -10.52 -25.40
C ILE A 619 -18.38 -9.75 -26.37
N VAL A 620 -17.43 -8.97 -25.86
CA VAL A 620 -16.55 -8.09 -26.66
C VAL A 620 -15.27 -7.74 -25.88
N GLN A 621 -14.22 -7.32 -26.59
CA GLN A 621 -13.01 -6.73 -26.00
C GLN A 621 -12.72 -5.37 -26.67
N ILE A 622 -11.99 -4.52 -25.96
CA ILE A 622 -11.55 -3.20 -26.41
C ILE A 622 -10.06 -3.08 -26.09
N GLY A 623 -9.23 -2.79 -27.09
CA GLY A 623 -7.77 -2.94 -26.98
C GLY A 623 -7.27 -4.28 -27.54
N SER A 624 -7.83 -4.75 -28.65
CA SER A 624 -7.59 -6.10 -29.21
C SER A 624 -6.13 -6.49 -29.48
N SER A 625 -5.22 -5.52 -29.49
CA SER A 625 -3.78 -5.77 -29.66
C SER A 625 -3.04 -6.19 -28.39
N GLY A 626 -3.49 -5.73 -27.21
CA GLY A 626 -2.79 -5.88 -25.94
C GLY A 626 -1.46 -5.11 -25.81
N GLU A 627 -1.12 -4.27 -26.79
CA GLU A 627 0.09 -3.42 -26.79
C GLU A 627 -0.11 -2.21 -25.86
N GLU A 628 0.93 -1.81 -25.13
CA GLU A 628 0.91 -0.62 -24.25
C GLU A 628 0.85 0.68 -25.10
N GLY A 629 -0.04 1.61 -24.75
CA GLY A 629 -0.08 2.96 -25.35
C GLY A 629 -1.41 3.70 -25.20
N LEU A 630 -1.48 4.93 -25.69
CA LEU A 630 -2.64 5.85 -25.56
C LEU A 630 -3.40 6.04 -26.89
N GLN A 631 -3.46 5.04 -27.76
CA GLN A 631 -4.12 5.20 -29.05
C GLN A 631 -5.65 5.25 -28.88
N ASP A 632 -6.27 6.30 -29.41
CA ASP A 632 -7.72 6.43 -29.62
C ASP A 632 -8.11 5.84 -31.00
N GLY A 633 -9.36 5.41 -31.18
CA GLY A 633 -9.80 4.80 -32.44
C GLY A 633 -11.00 3.88 -32.29
N SER A 634 -11.06 2.83 -33.13
CA SER A 634 -12.00 1.72 -32.93
C SER A 634 -11.58 0.82 -31.77
N PHE A 635 -12.44 -0.13 -31.37
CA PHE A 635 -12.09 -1.12 -30.35
C PHE A 635 -10.88 -2.02 -30.69
N ASP A 636 -10.54 -2.17 -31.98
CA ASP A 636 -9.36 -2.93 -32.43
C ASP A 636 -8.09 -2.07 -32.56
N ASP A 637 -8.25 -0.79 -32.87
CA ASP A 637 -7.13 0.16 -33.05
C ASP A 637 -6.66 0.78 -31.74
N ALA A 638 -7.55 0.90 -30.75
CA ALA A 638 -7.25 1.52 -29.48
C ALA A 638 -6.19 0.74 -28.68
N THR A 639 -5.41 1.45 -27.88
CA THR A 639 -4.52 0.88 -26.86
C THR A 639 -4.78 1.53 -25.51
N PHE A 640 -4.39 0.83 -24.45
CA PHE A 640 -4.38 1.30 -23.06
C PHE A 640 -3.00 1.03 -22.45
N ASN A 641 -2.73 1.53 -21.25
CA ASN A 641 -1.54 1.15 -20.49
C ASN A 641 -1.96 0.88 -19.04
N ARG A 642 -2.13 -0.42 -18.75
CA ARG A 642 -2.55 -0.97 -17.44
C ARG A 642 -3.80 -0.29 -16.86
N PRO A 643 -4.93 -0.29 -17.59
CA PRO A 643 -6.15 0.34 -17.12
C PRO A 643 -6.61 -0.26 -15.79
N GLN A 644 -7.05 0.60 -14.88
CA GLN A 644 -7.62 0.26 -13.58
C GLN A 644 -9.12 0.58 -13.61
N GLY A 645 -9.56 1.60 -12.86
CA GLY A 645 -10.96 1.94 -12.59
C GLY A 645 -11.89 1.98 -13.78
N LEU A 646 -13.14 1.58 -13.54
CA LEU A 646 -14.20 1.49 -14.54
C LEU A 646 -15.51 2.08 -13.99
N ALA A 647 -16.14 3.00 -14.73
CA ALA A 647 -17.43 3.59 -14.36
C ALA A 647 -18.41 3.58 -15.54
N TYR A 648 -19.54 2.89 -15.40
CA TYR A 648 -20.50 2.70 -16.49
C TYR A 648 -21.68 3.69 -16.44
N ASN A 649 -21.96 4.33 -17.57
CA ASN A 649 -23.07 5.24 -17.79
C ASN A 649 -24.17 4.55 -18.61
N ALA A 650 -25.11 3.91 -17.91
CA ALA A 650 -26.22 3.17 -18.50
C ALA A 650 -27.13 4.00 -19.42
N LYS A 651 -27.22 5.33 -19.22
CA LYS A 651 -28.06 6.22 -20.06
C LYS A 651 -27.49 6.43 -21.45
N LYS A 652 -26.16 6.33 -21.61
CA LYS A 652 -25.44 6.59 -22.86
C LYS A 652 -24.77 5.35 -23.45
N ASN A 653 -24.77 4.22 -22.73
CA ASN A 653 -23.99 3.01 -23.06
C ASN A 653 -22.49 3.35 -23.24
N ILE A 654 -21.96 4.11 -22.28
CA ILE A 654 -20.56 4.58 -22.24
C ILE A 654 -19.88 4.01 -20.99
N LEU A 655 -18.62 3.59 -21.11
CA LEU A 655 -17.77 3.20 -19.99
C LEU A 655 -16.57 4.16 -19.90
N TYR A 656 -16.37 4.76 -18.72
CA TYR A 656 -15.20 5.57 -18.43
C TYR A 656 -14.11 4.71 -17.80
N VAL A 657 -12.85 4.96 -18.16
CA VAL A 657 -11.69 4.14 -17.76
C VAL A 657 -10.60 5.03 -17.19
N ALA A 658 -10.11 4.67 -16.00
CA ALA A 658 -8.85 5.19 -15.47
C ALA A 658 -7.69 4.41 -16.11
N ASP A 659 -6.94 5.07 -16.99
CA ASP A 659 -5.89 4.46 -17.82
C ASP A 659 -4.53 4.86 -17.23
N THR A 660 -4.14 4.11 -16.19
CA THR A 660 -3.29 4.59 -15.10
C THR A 660 -1.88 4.96 -15.53
N GLU A 661 -1.21 4.09 -16.28
CA GLU A 661 0.18 4.29 -16.75
C GLU A 661 0.25 5.12 -18.06
N ASN A 662 -0.89 5.42 -18.67
CA ASN A 662 -1.03 6.51 -19.65
C ASN A 662 -1.33 7.85 -18.96
N HIS A 663 -1.55 7.83 -17.65
CA HIS A 663 -2.00 8.96 -16.84
C HIS A 663 -3.21 9.68 -17.47
N ALA A 664 -4.20 8.89 -17.91
CA ALA A 664 -5.31 9.36 -18.73
C ALA A 664 -6.68 8.92 -18.22
N LEU A 665 -7.71 9.71 -18.55
CA LEU A 665 -9.11 9.35 -18.44
C LEU A 665 -9.63 9.05 -19.85
N ARG A 666 -10.13 7.84 -20.09
CA ARG A 666 -10.65 7.41 -21.40
C ARG A 666 -12.16 7.21 -21.35
N GLU A 667 -12.79 7.32 -22.51
CA GLU A 667 -14.20 7.01 -22.75
C GLU A 667 -14.30 5.91 -23.82
N ILE A 668 -15.04 4.85 -23.51
CA ILE A 668 -15.40 3.77 -24.43
C ILE A 668 -16.90 3.91 -24.74
N ASP A 669 -17.21 4.24 -26.00
CA ASP A 669 -18.56 4.38 -26.53
C ASP A 669 -18.96 3.07 -27.23
N PHE A 670 -19.94 2.35 -26.66
CA PHE A 670 -20.46 1.10 -27.21
C PHE A 670 -21.57 1.29 -28.26
N VAL A 671 -22.03 2.52 -28.50
CA VAL A 671 -22.96 2.84 -29.60
C VAL A 671 -22.16 3.06 -30.89
N ASN A 672 -21.07 3.83 -30.82
CA ASN A 672 -20.20 4.14 -31.95
C ASN A 672 -19.01 3.19 -32.12
N GLU A 673 -18.77 2.28 -31.17
CA GLU A 673 -17.63 1.34 -31.11
C GLU A 673 -16.26 2.04 -31.17
N LYS A 674 -16.11 3.08 -30.35
CA LYS A 674 -14.91 3.94 -30.31
C LYS A 674 -14.36 4.13 -28.90
N VAL A 675 -13.05 4.37 -28.83
CA VAL A 675 -12.33 4.86 -27.66
C VAL A 675 -11.84 6.28 -27.93
N ARG A 676 -12.02 7.20 -26.98
CA ARG A 676 -11.42 8.54 -27.00
C ARG A 676 -10.86 8.95 -25.63
N THR A 677 -9.89 9.85 -25.63
CA THR A 677 -9.33 10.43 -24.41
C THR A 677 -10.13 11.66 -23.95
N LEU A 678 -10.43 11.74 -22.65
CA LEU A 678 -11.15 12.86 -22.02
C LEU A 678 -10.21 13.84 -21.32
N ALA A 679 -9.13 13.34 -20.73
CA ALA A 679 -8.05 14.10 -20.10
C ALA A 679 -6.77 13.24 -20.01
N GLY A 680 -5.61 13.89 -19.88
CA GLY A 680 -4.29 13.24 -19.92
C GLY A 680 -3.76 13.06 -21.35
N ASN A 681 -2.45 12.83 -21.48
CA ASN A 681 -1.77 12.73 -22.78
C ASN A 681 -0.58 11.74 -22.83
N GLY A 682 -0.46 10.84 -21.85
CA GLY A 682 0.68 9.91 -21.73
C GLY A 682 1.81 10.43 -20.85
N THR A 683 1.80 11.71 -20.48
CA THR A 683 2.82 12.32 -19.62
C THR A 683 2.33 12.45 -18.18
N LYS A 684 3.16 12.08 -17.21
CA LYS A 684 2.85 12.21 -15.78
C LYS A 684 2.74 13.68 -15.38
N GLY A 685 1.60 14.06 -14.79
CA GLY A 685 1.31 15.41 -14.35
C GLY A 685 1.90 15.77 -12.99
N SER A 686 2.23 17.06 -12.83
CA SER A 686 2.65 17.68 -11.56
C SER A 686 1.77 18.88 -11.16
N ASP A 687 0.59 19.00 -11.77
CA ASP A 687 -0.40 20.05 -11.53
C ASP A 687 -1.39 19.62 -10.44
N TYR A 688 -1.29 20.24 -9.25
CA TYR A 688 -2.12 19.93 -8.07
C TYR A 688 -3.42 20.76 -8.00
N VAL A 689 -3.87 21.38 -9.10
CA VAL A 689 -5.08 22.22 -9.16
C VAL A 689 -5.98 21.85 -10.32
N GLY A 690 -5.41 21.75 -11.53
CA GLY A 690 -6.15 21.53 -12.76
C GLY A 690 -7.02 22.70 -13.23
N GLY A 691 -7.83 22.42 -14.26
CA GLY A 691 -8.73 23.37 -14.91
C GLY A 691 -8.62 23.36 -16.44
N GLY A 692 -7.65 22.62 -16.98
CA GLY A 692 -7.51 22.34 -18.40
C GLY A 692 -8.57 21.36 -18.93
N LYS A 693 -8.43 21.00 -20.21
CA LYS A 693 -9.36 20.12 -20.95
C LYS A 693 -8.60 19.18 -21.86
N GLY A 694 -9.02 17.93 -21.99
CA GLY A 694 -8.38 16.97 -22.90
C GLY A 694 -6.89 16.78 -22.59
N ASP A 695 -6.09 16.66 -23.65
CA ASP A 695 -4.63 16.50 -23.63
C ASP A 695 -3.86 17.64 -22.94
N SER A 696 -4.49 18.83 -22.79
CA SER A 696 -3.91 19.96 -22.06
C SER A 696 -3.96 19.82 -20.54
N GLN A 697 -4.84 18.97 -20.00
CA GLN A 697 -4.81 18.62 -18.58
C GLN A 697 -4.02 17.34 -18.37
N LEU A 698 -2.82 17.46 -17.79
CA LEU A 698 -2.09 16.31 -17.30
C LEU A 698 -2.76 15.76 -16.03
N LEU A 699 -2.75 14.44 -15.88
CA LEU A 699 -3.18 13.72 -14.67
C LEU A 699 -1.97 12.95 -14.10
N ASN A 700 -2.09 12.36 -12.92
CA ASN A 700 -1.01 11.58 -12.32
C ASN A 700 -1.58 10.30 -11.70
N SER A 701 -1.43 9.20 -12.44
CA SER A 701 -1.88 7.86 -12.06
C SER A 701 -3.32 7.81 -11.52
N PRO A 702 -4.33 8.11 -12.38
CA PRO A 702 -5.73 7.91 -12.04
C PRO A 702 -5.98 6.41 -11.84
N TRP A 703 -6.55 6.03 -10.70
CA TRP A 703 -6.62 4.63 -10.25
C TRP A 703 -8.05 4.09 -10.17
N ASP A 704 -9.00 4.93 -9.76
CA ASP A 704 -10.43 4.59 -9.85
C ASP A 704 -11.27 5.75 -10.37
N VAL A 705 -12.47 5.42 -10.88
CA VAL A 705 -13.44 6.40 -11.39
C VAL A 705 -14.85 6.07 -10.90
N CYS A 706 -15.65 7.11 -10.65
CA CYS A 706 -17.07 6.95 -10.30
C CYS A 706 -17.92 8.00 -11.03
N PHE A 707 -19.01 7.59 -11.66
CA PHE A 707 -19.85 8.46 -12.50
C PHE A 707 -21.11 8.91 -11.76
N HIS A 708 -21.36 10.23 -11.71
CA HIS A 708 -22.56 10.79 -11.07
C HIS A 708 -23.72 10.94 -12.07
N PRO A 709 -24.82 10.18 -11.94
CA PRO A 709 -25.80 10.00 -13.00
C PRO A 709 -26.73 11.21 -13.24
N PHE A 710 -26.61 12.28 -12.46
CA PHE A 710 -27.42 13.50 -12.59
C PHE A 710 -26.60 14.79 -12.83
N ASP A 711 -25.31 14.82 -12.45
CA ASP A 711 -24.46 16.02 -12.63
C ASP A 711 -23.64 15.98 -13.92
N GLU A 712 -23.64 14.85 -14.64
CA GLU A 712 -22.77 14.61 -15.81
C GLU A 712 -21.28 14.79 -15.45
N LYS A 713 -20.89 14.22 -14.30
CA LYS A 713 -19.53 14.27 -13.76
C LYS A 713 -18.93 12.88 -13.60
N ILE A 714 -17.62 12.81 -13.74
CA ILE A 714 -16.80 11.67 -13.33
C ILE A 714 -15.89 12.14 -12.21
N TYR A 715 -15.95 11.48 -11.05
CA TYR A 715 -14.98 11.64 -9.99
C TYR A 715 -13.83 10.65 -10.19
N ILE A 716 -12.60 11.06 -9.92
CA ILE A 716 -11.38 10.31 -10.23
C ILE A 716 -10.53 10.23 -8.96
N ALA A 717 -10.11 9.02 -8.57
CA ALA A 717 -9.12 8.82 -7.53
C ALA A 717 -7.72 8.99 -8.14
N MET A 718 -7.08 10.11 -7.85
CA MET A 718 -5.77 10.49 -8.39
C MET A 718 -4.68 9.99 -7.44
N ALA A 719 -4.33 8.71 -7.55
CA ALA A 719 -3.45 8.02 -6.60
C ALA A 719 -2.08 8.71 -6.48
N GLY A 720 -1.48 9.09 -7.61
CA GLY A 720 -0.16 9.73 -7.70
C GLY A 720 -0.10 11.21 -7.29
N GLN A 721 -1.23 11.81 -6.90
CA GLN A 721 -1.31 13.16 -6.32
C GLN A 721 -2.08 13.20 -5.00
N HIS A 722 -2.54 12.04 -4.51
CA HIS A 722 -3.25 11.89 -3.24
C HIS A 722 -4.49 12.80 -3.15
N GLN A 723 -5.27 12.85 -4.23
CA GLN A 723 -6.41 13.75 -4.41
C GLN A 723 -7.61 13.04 -5.05
N ILE A 724 -8.81 13.59 -4.82
CA ILE A 724 -10.00 13.29 -5.62
C ILE A 724 -10.23 14.43 -6.60
N TRP A 725 -10.33 14.11 -7.89
CA TRP A 725 -10.57 15.05 -8.98
C TRP A 725 -11.99 14.91 -9.53
N GLU A 726 -12.49 15.94 -10.23
CA GLU A 726 -13.69 15.85 -11.07
C GLU A 726 -13.39 16.20 -12.53
N HIS A 727 -13.96 15.43 -13.46
CA HIS A 727 -14.15 15.79 -14.86
C HIS A 727 -15.62 16.12 -15.10
N ASN A 728 -15.90 17.30 -15.68
CA ASN A 728 -17.26 17.73 -16.04
C ASN A 728 -17.50 17.45 -17.53
N LEU A 729 -18.44 16.54 -17.85
CA LEU A 729 -18.73 16.15 -19.23
C LEU A 729 -19.43 17.26 -20.05
N LEU A 730 -19.98 18.30 -19.38
CA LEU A 730 -20.69 19.40 -20.05
C LEU A 730 -19.75 20.48 -20.59
N ASP A 731 -18.61 20.72 -19.93
CA ASP A 731 -17.61 21.71 -20.35
C ASP A 731 -16.22 21.12 -20.64
N ALA A 732 -16.03 19.81 -20.41
CA ALA A 732 -14.79 19.06 -20.52
C ALA A 732 -13.62 19.54 -19.64
N THR A 733 -13.88 20.31 -18.57
CA THR A 733 -12.85 20.65 -17.57
C THR A 733 -12.54 19.50 -16.64
N THR A 734 -11.25 19.31 -16.33
CA THR A 734 -10.76 18.34 -15.35
C THR A 734 -9.92 19.07 -14.31
N ARG A 735 -10.25 18.92 -13.01
CA ARG A 735 -9.59 19.65 -11.90
C ARG A 735 -9.82 18.98 -10.55
N VAL A 736 -9.06 19.40 -9.54
CA VAL A 736 -9.21 18.91 -8.16
C VAL A 736 -10.63 19.19 -7.63
N PHE A 737 -11.18 18.19 -6.95
CA PHE A 737 -12.42 18.28 -6.21
C PHE A 737 -12.17 18.33 -4.69
N SER A 738 -11.34 17.43 -4.17
CA SER A 738 -10.91 17.36 -2.76
C SER A 738 -9.48 16.83 -2.61
N GLY A 739 -8.82 17.20 -1.51
CA GLY A 739 -7.42 16.86 -1.24
C GLY A 739 -6.48 18.05 -1.50
N ASP A 740 -5.64 18.38 -0.51
CA ASP A 740 -4.63 19.43 -0.60
C ASP A 740 -3.31 19.00 -1.30
N GLY A 741 -3.18 17.72 -1.64
CA GLY A 741 -2.03 17.15 -2.34
C GLY A 741 -0.94 16.58 -1.44
N TYR A 742 -1.08 16.64 -0.11
CA TYR A 742 -0.18 15.94 0.81
C TYR A 742 -0.62 14.48 1.01
N GLU A 743 0.35 13.57 1.13
CA GLU A 743 0.09 12.17 1.49
C GLU A 743 -0.19 12.03 2.99
N ARG A 744 -1.47 12.00 3.39
CA ARG A 744 -1.91 12.02 4.81
C ARG A 744 -3.32 11.43 5.01
N ASN A 745 -3.58 10.85 6.17
CA ASN A 745 -4.92 10.52 6.67
C ASN A 745 -5.66 11.76 7.27
N LEU A 746 -5.56 12.93 6.63
CA LEU A 746 -6.15 14.16 7.20
C LEU A 746 -7.62 14.30 6.78
N ASN A 747 -8.52 14.13 7.74
CA ASN A 747 -9.96 14.33 7.56
C ASN A 747 -10.35 15.76 7.97
N GLY A 748 -11.27 16.39 7.24
CA GLY A 748 -11.60 17.80 7.42
C GLY A 748 -12.89 18.23 6.72
N SER A 749 -13.44 19.40 7.10
CA SER A 749 -14.76 19.87 6.67
C SER A 749 -14.81 20.55 5.30
N SER A 750 -13.70 20.54 4.55
CA SER A 750 -13.61 21.08 3.19
C SER A 750 -12.54 20.34 2.37
N SER A 751 -12.53 20.59 1.06
CA SER A 751 -11.49 20.10 0.13
C SER A 751 -10.07 20.49 0.55
N THR A 752 -9.88 21.71 1.05
CA THR A 752 -8.58 22.28 1.45
C THR A 752 -8.21 22.02 2.91
N SER A 753 -9.03 21.28 3.65
CA SER A 753 -8.72 20.75 4.99
C SER A 753 -8.69 19.22 5.00
N THR A 754 -8.80 18.60 3.83
CA THR A 754 -8.68 17.18 3.58
C THR A 754 -7.36 16.89 2.87
N SER A 755 -6.70 15.83 3.27
CA SER A 755 -5.63 15.16 2.51
C SER A 755 -6.00 13.68 2.37
N PHE A 756 -5.46 12.99 1.37
CA PHE A 756 -5.61 11.54 1.18
C PHE A 756 -4.23 10.87 1.15
N ALA A 757 -4.17 9.55 1.10
CA ALA A 757 -2.93 8.79 0.96
C ALA A 757 -3.14 7.66 -0.05
N GLN A 758 -2.86 7.99 -1.32
CA GLN A 758 -3.04 7.11 -2.47
C GLN A 758 -4.47 6.51 -2.56
N PRO A 759 -5.50 7.34 -2.81
CA PRO A 759 -6.87 6.84 -2.99
C PRO A 759 -6.92 5.95 -4.24
N SER A 760 -7.48 4.75 -4.10
CA SER A 760 -7.47 3.72 -5.16
C SER A 760 -8.82 3.03 -5.39
N GLY A 761 -9.85 3.33 -4.59
CA GLY A 761 -11.20 2.80 -4.76
C GLY A 761 -12.27 3.87 -4.55
N LEU A 762 -13.30 3.93 -5.42
CA LEU A 762 -14.41 4.88 -5.29
C LEU A 762 -15.78 4.23 -5.46
N SER A 763 -16.75 4.61 -4.61
CA SER A 763 -18.16 4.29 -4.80
C SER A 763 -19.06 5.43 -4.32
N LEU A 764 -20.12 5.76 -5.06
CA LEU A 764 -21.14 6.69 -4.61
C LEU A 764 -22.05 6.05 -3.55
N SER A 765 -22.48 6.84 -2.57
CA SER A 765 -23.60 6.50 -1.67
C SER A 765 -24.92 6.35 -2.42
N GLN A 766 -25.85 5.58 -1.86
CA GLN A 766 -27.18 5.36 -2.47
C GLN A 766 -27.99 6.65 -2.70
N ASP A 767 -27.86 7.64 -1.80
CA ASP A 767 -28.54 8.93 -1.91
C ASP A 767 -27.76 9.96 -2.76
N LEU A 768 -26.61 9.54 -3.31
CA LEU A 768 -25.70 10.30 -4.17
C LEU A 768 -25.16 11.59 -3.53
N ARG A 769 -24.99 11.62 -2.20
CA ARG A 769 -24.42 12.78 -1.49
C ARG A 769 -22.98 12.60 -1.03
N GLU A 770 -22.58 11.37 -0.71
CA GLU A 770 -21.21 11.01 -0.36
C GLU A 770 -20.56 10.13 -1.43
N ILE A 771 -19.22 10.15 -1.48
CA ILE A 771 -18.39 9.11 -2.09
C ILE A 771 -17.61 8.39 -1.00
N TYR A 772 -17.70 7.07 -0.98
CA TYR A 772 -16.84 6.20 -0.19
C TYR A 772 -15.53 5.94 -0.93
N ILE A 773 -14.42 6.08 -0.20
CA ILE A 773 -13.06 6.09 -0.72
C ILE A 773 -12.26 5.00 -0.01
N ALA A 774 -11.58 4.15 -0.79
CA ALA A 774 -10.51 3.30 -0.28
C ALA A 774 -9.18 4.07 -0.36
N ASP A 775 -8.61 4.41 0.80
CA ASP A 775 -7.48 5.33 0.94
C ASP A 775 -6.22 4.54 1.33
N SER A 776 -5.57 3.97 0.31
CA SER A 776 -4.76 2.74 0.41
C SER A 776 -3.54 2.86 1.33
N GLU A 777 -2.74 3.91 1.16
CA GLU A 777 -1.48 4.10 1.91
C GLU A 777 -1.75 4.52 3.36
N SER A 778 -2.95 5.05 3.67
CA SER A 778 -3.44 5.24 5.05
C SER A 778 -4.06 3.98 5.66
N SER A 779 -4.40 2.99 4.82
CA SER A 779 -5.21 1.82 5.17
C SER A 779 -6.52 2.17 5.89
N SER A 780 -7.30 3.06 5.27
CA SER A 780 -8.59 3.52 5.79
C SER A 780 -9.69 3.57 4.72
N ILE A 781 -10.95 3.53 5.19
CA ILE A 781 -12.15 3.79 4.40
C ILE A 781 -12.77 5.10 4.88
N ARG A 782 -13.07 5.99 3.95
CA ARG A 782 -13.48 7.38 4.23
C ARG A 782 -14.70 7.75 3.42
N ALA A 783 -15.56 8.62 3.95
CA ALA A 783 -16.68 9.21 3.22
C ALA A 783 -16.37 10.68 2.91
N MET A 784 -16.60 11.11 1.67
CA MET A 784 -16.43 12.49 1.21
C MET A 784 -17.79 13.05 0.79
N ASP A 785 -18.29 14.08 1.49
CA ASP A 785 -19.54 14.76 1.15
C ASP A 785 -19.35 15.67 -0.07
N LEU A 786 -20.18 15.49 -1.10
CA LEU A 786 -20.06 16.18 -2.39
C LEU A 786 -20.36 17.69 -2.32
N LYS A 787 -21.02 18.16 -1.26
CA LYS A 787 -21.44 19.56 -1.11
C LYS A 787 -20.34 20.43 -0.49
N THR A 788 -19.74 19.96 0.60
CA THR A 788 -18.63 20.60 1.33
C THR A 788 -17.27 20.22 0.73
N ARG A 789 -17.19 19.05 0.09
CA ARG A 789 -15.97 18.39 -0.38
C ARG A 789 -15.02 18.00 0.75
N GLY A 790 -15.49 18.06 2.00
CA GLY A 790 -14.79 17.53 3.16
C GLY A 790 -14.86 16.01 3.22
N SER A 791 -14.05 15.42 4.10
CA SER A 791 -13.96 13.98 4.34
C SER A 791 -14.07 13.62 5.81
N GLN A 792 -14.66 12.46 6.09
CA GLN A 792 -14.74 11.84 7.41
C GLN A 792 -14.27 10.39 7.38
N LEU A 793 -13.65 9.95 8.47
CA LEU A 793 -13.20 8.57 8.64
C LEU A 793 -14.40 7.64 8.91
N LEU A 794 -14.53 6.56 8.14
CA LEU A 794 -15.48 5.49 8.43
C LEU A 794 -14.80 4.34 9.17
N ALA A 795 -13.65 3.85 8.69
CA ALA A 795 -12.91 2.75 9.31
C ALA A 795 -11.41 2.81 9.01
N GLY A 796 -10.58 2.17 9.85
CA GLY A 796 -9.13 2.04 9.62
C GLY A 796 -8.32 3.30 9.95
N GLY A 797 -7.04 3.31 9.54
CA GLY A 797 -6.10 4.43 9.68
C GLY A 797 -5.82 4.95 11.11
N ASP A 798 -4.98 5.97 11.22
CA ASP A 798 -4.76 6.72 12.48
C ASP A 798 -5.66 7.96 12.54
N PRO A 799 -6.59 8.06 13.51
CA PRO A 799 -7.49 9.21 13.65
C PRO A 799 -6.86 10.41 14.38
N MET A 800 -5.70 10.24 15.03
CA MET A 800 -5.02 11.26 15.85
C MET A 800 -3.85 11.90 15.11
N PHE A 801 -3.08 11.11 14.36
CA PHE A 801 -1.86 11.54 13.69
C PHE A 801 -1.98 11.37 12.17
N ALA A 802 -2.36 12.45 11.48
CA ALA A 802 -2.61 12.41 10.03
C ALA A 802 -1.39 12.01 9.17
N ASP A 803 -0.16 12.27 9.65
CA ASP A 803 1.08 11.83 9.01
C ASP A 803 1.42 10.34 9.30
N ASN A 804 0.64 9.62 10.13
CA ASN A 804 0.87 8.20 10.44
C ASN A 804 0.22 7.26 9.41
N LEU A 805 0.94 7.03 8.32
CA LEU A 805 0.56 6.09 7.25
C LEU A 805 0.93 4.62 7.55
N PHE A 806 1.11 4.27 8.83
CA PHE A 806 1.63 2.95 9.26
C PHE A 806 0.73 2.21 10.27
N LYS A 807 -0.49 2.70 10.53
CA LYS A 807 -1.49 2.00 11.36
C LYS A 807 -2.33 1.04 10.51
N PHE A 808 -1.72 -0.10 10.17
CA PHE A 808 -2.31 -1.18 9.36
C PHE A 808 -2.15 -2.56 10.02
N GLY A 809 -2.99 -3.51 9.59
CA GLY A 809 -3.07 -4.90 10.07
C GLY A 809 -4.40 -5.53 9.64
N ASP A 810 -4.78 -6.67 10.22
CA ASP A 810 -6.05 -7.35 9.98
C ASP A 810 -6.86 -7.45 11.28
N GLN A 811 -7.80 -6.52 11.49
CA GLN A 811 -8.68 -6.52 12.66
C GLN A 811 -10.07 -6.01 12.31
N ASP A 812 -11.07 -6.81 12.66
CA ASP A 812 -12.49 -6.41 12.61
C ASP A 812 -12.87 -5.68 13.90
N GLY A 813 -13.81 -4.74 13.84
CA GLY A 813 -14.05 -3.81 14.95
C GLY A 813 -15.02 -2.68 14.58
N ILE A 814 -14.89 -1.53 15.25
CA ILE A 814 -15.69 -0.32 14.96
C ILE A 814 -14.75 0.86 14.67
N GLY A 815 -15.01 1.58 13.57
CA GLY A 815 -14.31 2.83 13.26
C GLY A 815 -12.79 2.69 13.20
N SER A 816 -12.09 3.47 14.01
CA SER A 816 -10.63 3.48 14.10
C SER A 816 -10.04 2.32 14.93
N GLU A 817 -10.84 1.42 15.49
CA GLU A 817 -10.38 0.14 16.05
C GLU A 817 -10.10 -0.90 14.96
N VAL A 818 -10.74 -0.74 13.80
CA VAL A 818 -10.55 -1.60 12.63
C VAL A 818 -9.11 -1.44 12.13
N LEU A 819 -8.50 -2.54 11.70
CA LEU A 819 -7.26 -2.54 10.93
C LEU A 819 -7.51 -3.19 9.57
N LEU A 820 -7.08 -2.47 8.54
CA LEU A 820 -7.05 -2.86 7.13
C LEU A 820 -5.60 -2.85 6.65
N GLN A 821 -5.35 -3.38 5.45
CA GLN A 821 -4.02 -3.35 4.84
C GLN A 821 -4.15 -3.13 3.33
N HIS A 822 -3.77 -1.92 2.89
CA HIS A 822 -3.81 -1.46 1.50
C HIS A 822 -5.14 -1.79 0.78
N PRO A 823 -6.31 -1.34 1.29
CA PRO A 823 -7.59 -1.61 0.65
C PRO A 823 -7.69 -0.87 -0.68
N LEU A 824 -7.86 -1.59 -1.79
CA LEU A 824 -7.88 -1.01 -3.13
C LEU A 824 -9.29 -0.86 -3.71
N GLY A 825 -10.29 -1.59 -3.21
CA GLY A 825 -11.65 -1.59 -3.76
C GLY A 825 -12.73 -1.31 -2.72
N VAL A 826 -13.74 -0.51 -3.08
CA VAL A 826 -14.98 -0.31 -2.32
C VAL A 826 -16.19 -0.29 -3.24
N VAL A 827 -17.31 -0.85 -2.79
CA VAL A 827 -18.64 -0.67 -3.42
C VAL A 827 -19.73 -0.50 -2.36
N CYS A 828 -20.60 0.50 -2.52
CA CYS A 828 -21.84 0.60 -1.75
C CYS A 828 -22.88 -0.36 -2.34
N GLY A 829 -23.38 -1.29 -1.53
CA GLY A 829 -24.38 -2.27 -1.95
C GLY A 829 -25.80 -1.71 -2.01
N ASN A 830 -26.70 -2.46 -2.64
CA ASN A 830 -28.14 -2.17 -2.68
C ASN A 830 -28.81 -2.27 -1.30
N ASP A 831 -28.17 -2.90 -0.32
CA ASP A 831 -28.59 -2.98 1.08
C ASP A 831 -28.14 -1.77 1.93
N GLY A 832 -27.24 -0.93 1.41
CA GLY A 832 -26.68 0.24 2.09
C GLY A 832 -25.37 -0.02 2.82
N GLU A 833 -24.86 -1.25 2.80
CA GLU A 833 -23.56 -1.61 3.35
C GLU A 833 -22.43 -1.21 2.37
N ILE A 834 -21.20 -1.15 2.87
CA ILE A 834 -19.99 -0.91 2.06
C ILE A 834 -19.15 -2.17 2.05
N TYR A 835 -18.92 -2.74 0.87
CA TYR A 835 -18.07 -3.90 0.68
C TYR A 835 -16.66 -3.48 0.27
N ILE A 836 -15.66 -4.01 0.97
CA ILE A 836 -14.26 -3.59 0.91
C ILE A 836 -13.41 -4.76 0.41
N ALA A 837 -12.60 -4.53 -0.63
CA ALA A 837 -11.50 -5.41 -0.98
C ALA A 837 -10.26 -4.99 -0.16
N ASP A 838 -9.99 -5.74 0.92
CA ASP A 838 -8.91 -5.50 1.89
C ASP A 838 -7.66 -6.25 1.41
N SER A 839 -7.02 -5.67 0.40
CA SER A 839 -6.20 -6.38 -0.60
C SER A 839 -5.03 -7.16 0.01
N TYR A 840 -4.23 -6.53 0.87
CA TYR A 840 -3.04 -7.14 1.47
C TYR A 840 -3.38 -8.01 2.69
N ASN A 841 -4.61 -7.92 3.21
CA ASN A 841 -5.17 -8.92 4.12
C ASN A 841 -5.86 -10.07 3.36
N HIS A 842 -5.90 -10.02 2.02
CA HIS A 842 -6.49 -11.05 1.13
C HIS A 842 -7.94 -11.41 1.50
N LYS A 843 -8.71 -10.39 1.86
CA LYS A 843 -10.06 -10.53 2.41
C LYS A 843 -11.06 -9.62 1.71
N ILE A 844 -12.31 -10.03 1.74
CA ILE A 844 -13.44 -9.12 1.54
C ILE A 844 -14.08 -8.85 2.90
N LYS A 845 -14.25 -7.57 3.22
CA LYS A 845 -14.91 -7.11 4.45
C LYS A 845 -16.19 -6.34 4.14
N LYS A 846 -17.11 -6.31 5.08
CA LYS A 846 -18.37 -5.54 5.04
C LYS A 846 -18.37 -4.50 6.16
N LEU A 847 -18.74 -3.27 5.82
CA LEU A 847 -18.80 -2.09 6.67
C LEU A 847 -20.24 -1.53 6.69
N ASP A 848 -20.85 -1.47 7.86
CA ASP A 848 -22.06 -0.68 8.09
C ASP A 848 -21.64 0.79 8.26
N PRO A 849 -22.02 1.71 7.35
CA PRO A 849 -21.63 3.13 7.45
C PRO A 849 -22.26 3.85 8.64
N THR A 850 -23.37 3.34 9.20
CA THR A 850 -24.11 3.93 10.32
C THR A 850 -23.46 3.59 11.66
N SER A 851 -23.25 2.30 11.95
CA SER A 851 -22.54 1.89 13.19
C SER A 851 -21.02 1.93 13.08
N LYS A 852 -20.47 2.12 11.87
CA LYS A 852 -19.04 2.03 11.54
C LYS A 852 -18.40 0.67 11.86
N ARG A 853 -19.21 -0.39 12.00
CA ARG A 853 -18.74 -1.75 12.26
C ARG A 853 -18.21 -2.39 10.98
N VAL A 854 -17.00 -2.95 11.04
CA VAL A 854 -16.39 -3.76 9.98
C VAL A 854 -16.31 -5.22 10.39
N SER A 855 -16.57 -6.13 9.45
CA SER A 855 -16.49 -7.58 9.62
C SER A 855 -15.98 -8.28 8.36
N THR A 856 -15.15 -9.32 8.52
CA THR A 856 -14.68 -10.18 7.44
C THR A 856 -15.82 -11.06 6.93
N ILE A 857 -16.09 -11.05 5.62
CA ILE A 857 -17.10 -11.91 4.99
C ILE A 857 -16.51 -13.00 4.09
N ALA A 858 -15.32 -12.79 3.52
CA ALA A 858 -14.60 -13.80 2.73
C ALA A 858 -13.08 -13.67 2.85
N GLY A 859 -12.36 -14.77 2.65
CA GLY A 859 -10.90 -14.85 2.70
C GLY A 859 -10.36 -15.31 4.07
N THR A 860 -9.38 -16.22 4.06
CA THR A 860 -8.73 -16.74 5.28
C THR A 860 -7.71 -15.79 5.91
N GLY A 861 -7.29 -14.73 5.23
CA GLY A 861 -6.12 -13.94 5.60
C GLY A 861 -4.79 -14.42 5.00
N LYS A 862 -4.77 -15.54 4.26
CA LYS A 862 -3.56 -16.08 3.60
C LYS A 862 -3.69 -16.07 2.08
N ALA A 863 -2.70 -15.49 1.40
CA ALA A 863 -2.55 -15.48 -0.05
C ALA A 863 -2.68 -16.87 -0.67
N GLY A 864 -3.37 -16.93 -1.81
CA GLY A 864 -3.44 -18.11 -2.67
C GLY A 864 -4.77 -18.27 -3.38
N PHE A 865 -4.93 -19.39 -4.07
CA PHE A 865 -6.15 -19.72 -4.80
C PHE A 865 -6.87 -20.93 -4.19
N LYS A 866 -8.11 -20.73 -3.73
CA LYS A 866 -9.00 -21.79 -3.23
C LYS A 866 -10.45 -21.33 -3.20
N ASP A 867 -11.35 -22.11 -3.79
CA ASP A 867 -12.82 -21.94 -3.69
C ASP A 867 -13.41 -22.69 -2.47
N GLY A 868 -14.62 -22.32 -2.07
CA GLY A 868 -15.39 -22.98 -1.01
C GLY A 868 -16.17 -21.99 -0.14
N THR A 869 -16.56 -22.41 1.07
CA THR A 869 -17.21 -21.50 2.04
C THR A 869 -16.35 -20.25 2.27
N ALA A 870 -16.97 -19.08 2.26
CA ALA A 870 -16.28 -17.80 2.03
C ALA A 870 -15.08 -17.55 2.97
N VAL A 871 -15.22 -17.87 4.25
CA VAL A 871 -14.17 -17.72 5.29
C VAL A 871 -13.05 -18.77 5.23
N LYS A 872 -13.20 -19.82 4.42
CA LYS A 872 -12.18 -20.88 4.17
C LYS A 872 -11.58 -20.82 2.76
N ALA A 873 -12.14 -19.98 1.90
CA ALA A 873 -11.62 -19.70 0.57
C ALA A 873 -10.40 -18.76 0.63
N GLN A 874 -9.57 -18.77 -0.39
CA GLN A 874 -8.37 -17.94 -0.50
C GLN A 874 -8.46 -17.00 -1.70
N LEU A 875 -7.91 -15.80 -1.52
CA LEU A 875 -7.75 -14.72 -2.49
C LEU A 875 -6.26 -14.33 -2.52
N SER A 876 -5.85 -13.55 -3.52
CA SER A 876 -4.51 -12.95 -3.57
C SER A 876 -4.58 -11.54 -4.17
N GLU A 877 -4.36 -10.54 -3.30
CA GLU A 877 -4.50 -9.10 -3.60
C GLU A 877 -5.74 -8.72 -4.42
N PRO A 878 -6.97 -9.00 -3.93
CA PRO A 878 -8.18 -8.57 -4.62
C PRO A 878 -8.25 -7.03 -4.65
N SER A 879 -8.43 -6.42 -5.82
CA SER A 879 -8.36 -4.94 -5.96
C SER A 879 -9.60 -4.27 -6.57
N GLY A 880 -10.52 -5.06 -7.15
CA GLY A 880 -11.79 -4.61 -7.69
C GLY A 880 -12.97 -5.39 -7.11
N ILE A 881 -14.09 -4.70 -6.86
CA ILE A 881 -15.32 -5.29 -6.32
C ILE A 881 -16.56 -4.54 -6.83
N VAL A 882 -17.59 -5.25 -7.25
CA VAL A 882 -18.90 -4.68 -7.69
C VAL A 882 -20.06 -5.61 -7.31
N GLU A 883 -21.25 -5.06 -7.06
CA GLU A 883 -22.47 -5.85 -6.85
C GLU A 883 -23.30 -5.99 -8.14
N GLY A 884 -23.76 -7.20 -8.45
CA GLY A 884 -24.71 -7.50 -9.50
C GLY A 884 -26.09 -7.90 -8.97
N ASN A 885 -26.88 -8.58 -9.82
CA ASN A 885 -28.21 -9.04 -9.46
C ASN A 885 -28.21 -9.90 -8.17
N LYS A 886 -29.21 -9.66 -7.29
CA LYS A 886 -29.50 -10.46 -6.09
C LYS A 886 -28.34 -10.54 -5.07
N GLY A 887 -27.58 -9.47 -4.86
CA GLY A 887 -26.48 -9.47 -3.88
C GLY A 887 -25.32 -10.37 -4.27
N ARG A 888 -25.10 -10.59 -5.57
CA ARG A 888 -23.89 -11.25 -6.07
C ARG A 888 -22.75 -10.24 -6.15
N LEU A 889 -21.77 -10.33 -5.26
CA LEU A 889 -20.54 -9.57 -5.40
C LEU A 889 -19.61 -10.27 -6.40
N PHE A 890 -19.08 -9.53 -7.37
CA PHE A 890 -17.99 -9.95 -8.24
C PHE A 890 -16.70 -9.27 -7.77
N ILE A 891 -15.59 -10.02 -7.79
CA ILE A 891 -14.30 -9.64 -7.22
C ILE A 891 -13.21 -9.89 -8.26
N ALA A 892 -12.38 -8.90 -8.55
CA ALA A 892 -11.14 -9.07 -9.31
C ALA A 892 -10.04 -9.57 -8.35
N ASP A 893 -9.66 -10.83 -8.48
CA ASP A 893 -8.71 -11.55 -7.62
C ASP A 893 -7.33 -11.50 -8.29
N THR A 894 -6.72 -10.32 -8.19
CA THR A 894 -5.73 -9.81 -9.15
C THR A 894 -4.49 -10.68 -9.27
N ASN A 895 -3.84 -11.05 -8.16
CA ASN A 895 -2.64 -11.89 -8.22
C ASN A 895 -2.94 -13.34 -8.58
N ASN A 896 -4.18 -13.83 -8.42
CA ASN A 896 -4.61 -15.11 -8.96
C ASN A 896 -4.95 -15.04 -10.46
N SER A 897 -5.09 -13.84 -11.02
CA SER A 897 -5.54 -13.58 -12.41
C SER A 897 -6.94 -14.12 -12.75
N LEU A 898 -7.85 -14.07 -11.78
CA LEU A 898 -9.21 -14.60 -11.89
C LEU A 898 -10.27 -13.56 -11.52
N ILE A 899 -11.51 -13.81 -11.96
CA ILE A 899 -12.70 -13.21 -11.36
C ILE A 899 -13.33 -14.23 -10.42
N ARG A 900 -13.71 -13.79 -9.23
CA ARG A 900 -14.41 -14.59 -8.21
C ARG A 900 -15.78 -13.98 -7.95
N TYR A 901 -16.73 -14.74 -7.43
CA TYR A 901 -18.03 -14.22 -7.01
C TYR A 901 -18.50 -14.83 -5.68
N LEU A 902 -19.36 -14.07 -5.00
CA LEU A 902 -19.91 -14.35 -3.68
C LEU A 902 -21.40 -13.99 -3.67
N ASP A 903 -22.29 -14.98 -3.55
CA ASP A 903 -23.74 -14.76 -3.45
C ASP A 903 -24.13 -14.50 -1.99
N LEU A 904 -24.49 -13.26 -1.63
CA LEU A 904 -24.78 -12.87 -0.24
C LEU A 904 -26.13 -13.40 0.28
N ASN A 905 -27.06 -13.73 -0.61
CA ASN A 905 -28.45 -14.11 -0.26
C ASN A 905 -28.66 -15.62 -0.03
N ILE A 906 -27.60 -16.36 0.35
CA ILE A 906 -27.67 -17.79 0.71
C ILE A 906 -27.07 -18.05 2.10
N ASN A 907 -27.69 -18.97 2.85
CA ASN A 907 -27.37 -19.24 4.27
C ASN A 907 -25.90 -19.65 4.52
N GLU A 908 -25.29 -20.38 3.58
CA GLU A 908 -23.86 -20.65 3.58
C GLU A 908 -23.23 -19.99 2.36
N THR A 909 -22.62 -18.83 2.59
CA THR A 909 -21.98 -18.01 1.56
C THR A 909 -20.72 -18.72 1.05
N GLU A 910 -20.64 -19.01 -0.25
CA GLU A 910 -19.46 -19.59 -0.90
C GLU A 910 -18.78 -18.58 -1.83
N LEU A 911 -17.46 -18.48 -1.73
CA LEU A 911 -16.63 -17.77 -2.71
C LEU A 911 -16.21 -18.76 -3.80
N ARG A 912 -16.58 -18.46 -5.04
CA ARG A 912 -16.39 -19.33 -6.21
C ARG A 912 -15.68 -18.60 -7.34
N THR A 913 -15.00 -19.34 -8.20
CA THR A 913 -14.41 -18.80 -9.44
C THR A 913 -15.49 -18.60 -10.51
N LEU A 914 -15.47 -17.45 -11.20
CA LEU A 914 -16.28 -17.23 -12.40
C LEU A 914 -15.59 -17.88 -13.60
N GLU A 915 -16.24 -18.86 -14.22
CA GLU A 915 -15.68 -19.59 -15.36
C GLU A 915 -15.81 -18.78 -16.66
N LEU A 916 -14.70 -18.16 -17.06
CA LEU A 916 -14.61 -17.27 -18.21
C LEU A 916 -14.55 -18.03 -19.55
N LYS A 917 -15.61 -17.91 -20.37
CA LYS A 917 -15.84 -18.72 -21.57
C LYS A 917 -15.64 -17.90 -22.85
N GLY A 918 -14.88 -18.43 -23.80
CA GLY A 918 -14.61 -17.79 -25.10
C GLY A 918 -13.55 -16.68 -25.07
N ILE A 919 -13.14 -16.21 -23.89
CA ILE A 919 -12.03 -15.27 -23.72
C ILE A 919 -10.71 -15.97 -24.07
N GLN A 920 -9.80 -15.26 -24.72
CA GLN A 920 -8.45 -15.72 -25.05
C GLN A 920 -7.43 -14.63 -24.66
N PRO A 921 -6.18 -14.97 -24.31
CA PRO A 921 -5.13 -13.97 -24.16
C PRO A 921 -4.84 -13.27 -25.50
N PRO A 922 -4.39 -12.00 -25.50
CA PRO A 922 -3.99 -11.31 -26.71
C PRO A 922 -2.89 -12.08 -27.47
N LYS A 923 -2.99 -12.13 -28.80
CA LYS A 923 -1.97 -12.79 -29.63
C LYS A 923 -0.85 -11.80 -29.94
N PRO A 924 0.42 -12.10 -29.60
CA PRO A 924 1.54 -11.25 -29.98
C PRO A 924 1.54 -10.98 -31.49
N LYS A 925 1.59 -9.70 -31.88
CA LYS A 925 1.59 -9.32 -33.31
C LYS A 925 2.88 -9.79 -33.97
N SER A 926 2.80 -10.81 -34.82
CA SER A 926 3.85 -11.07 -35.81
C SER A 926 4.03 -9.81 -36.66
N ARG A 927 5.27 -9.31 -36.80
CA ARG A 927 5.60 -8.07 -37.53
C ARG A 927 5.47 -8.21 -39.07
N SER A 928 4.28 -8.53 -39.53
CA SER A 928 3.85 -8.47 -40.93
C SER A 928 2.68 -7.51 -41.04
N PHE A 929 2.80 -6.47 -41.88
CA PHE A 929 1.66 -5.63 -42.23
C PHE A 929 0.64 -6.48 -43.01
N LYS A 930 -0.44 -6.87 -42.33
CA LYS A 930 -1.65 -7.45 -42.91
C LYS A 930 -2.84 -6.79 -42.26
N ARG A 931 -3.79 -6.29 -43.06
CA ARG A 931 -5.11 -5.88 -42.55
C ARG A 931 -5.72 -7.12 -41.89
N LEU A 932 -6.16 -6.99 -40.63
CA LEU A 932 -6.76 -8.11 -39.91
C LEU A 932 -8.18 -8.34 -40.42
N ARG A 933 -8.48 -9.58 -40.80
CA ARG A 933 -9.82 -10.03 -41.18
C ARG A 933 -10.80 -9.75 -40.03
N ARG A 934 -11.88 -9.02 -40.31
CA ARG A 934 -12.97 -8.84 -39.33
C ARG A 934 -13.61 -10.21 -39.08
N ARG A 935 -13.82 -10.56 -37.80
CA ARG A 935 -14.65 -11.70 -37.42
C ARG A 935 -16.08 -11.22 -37.18
N ALA A 936 -17.06 -11.96 -37.69
CA ALA A 936 -18.46 -11.76 -37.35
C ALA A 936 -18.72 -12.01 -35.84
N SER A 937 -19.78 -11.42 -35.30
CA SER A 937 -20.20 -11.66 -33.92
C SER A 937 -20.85 -13.05 -33.79
N ALA A 938 -20.88 -13.60 -32.58
CA ALA A 938 -21.64 -14.83 -32.29
C ALA A 938 -23.15 -14.66 -32.55
N ASP A 939 -23.66 -13.43 -32.46
CA ASP A 939 -25.05 -13.04 -32.75
C ASP A 939 -25.32 -12.74 -34.25
N THR A 940 -24.31 -12.80 -35.13
CA THR A 940 -24.46 -12.44 -36.55
C THR A 940 -25.19 -13.52 -37.33
N MET A 941 -26.35 -13.18 -37.90
CA MET A 941 -27.15 -14.09 -38.72
C MET A 941 -26.58 -14.17 -40.16
N PRO A 942 -26.12 -15.35 -40.63
CA PRO A 942 -25.68 -15.53 -42.02
C PRO A 942 -26.88 -15.64 -42.97
N ILE A 943 -26.73 -15.09 -44.17
CA ILE A 943 -27.70 -15.06 -45.26
C ILE A 943 -26.94 -15.37 -46.55
N THR A 944 -27.00 -16.62 -47.01
CA THR A 944 -26.41 -17.01 -48.31
C THR A 944 -27.27 -16.48 -49.45
N ILE A 945 -26.63 -15.89 -50.46
CA ILE A 945 -27.25 -15.34 -51.67
C ILE A 945 -26.95 -16.25 -52.87
N ASP A 946 -27.83 -16.25 -53.87
CA ASP A 946 -27.62 -16.99 -55.12
C ASP A 946 -26.33 -16.56 -55.84
N THR A 947 -25.67 -17.52 -56.50
CA THR A 947 -24.33 -17.31 -57.08
C THR A 947 -24.32 -16.34 -58.24
N ILE A 948 -23.46 -15.32 -58.18
CA ILE A 948 -23.30 -14.29 -59.21
C ILE A 948 -22.36 -14.79 -60.31
N SER A 949 -22.80 -14.67 -61.58
CA SER A 949 -22.06 -15.08 -62.78
C SER A 949 -21.61 -13.93 -63.70
N SER A 950 -22.04 -12.70 -63.41
CA SER A 950 -21.58 -11.49 -64.12
C SER A 950 -20.22 -11.00 -63.63
N ASN A 951 -19.51 -10.25 -64.48
CA ASN A 951 -18.25 -9.60 -64.12
C ASN A 951 -18.43 -8.27 -63.37
N GLU A 952 -19.57 -7.61 -63.54
CA GLU A 952 -19.79 -6.23 -63.08
C GLU A 952 -21.29 -6.03 -62.81
N GLY A 953 -21.63 -5.11 -61.91
CA GLY A 953 -23.01 -4.86 -61.51
C GLY A 953 -23.11 -4.21 -60.14
N ASN A 954 -24.30 -4.25 -59.54
CA ASN A 954 -24.57 -3.58 -58.26
C ASN A 954 -25.20 -4.54 -57.25
N LEU A 955 -24.73 -4.47 -56.00
CA LEU A 955 -25.29 -5.14 -54.84
C LEU A 955 -26.13 -4.12 -54.07
N SER A 956 -27.46 -4.24 -54.15
CA SER A 956 -28.40 -3.33 -53.49
C SER A 956 -28.90 -3.94 -52.18
N ILE A 957 -28.32 -3.52 -51.05
CA ILE A 957 -28.81 -3.83 -49.71
C ILE A 957 -30.19 -3.21 -49.52
N LYS A 958 -31.15 -4.01 -49.03
CA LYS A 958 -32.51 -3.56 -48.72
C LYS A 958 -33.02 -4.23 -47.45
N ILE A 959 -32.79 -3.57 -46.32
CA ILE A 959 -33.25 -4.02 -45.00
C ILE A 959 -34.61 -3.37 -44.71
N SER A 960 -35.53 -4.16 -44.18
CA SER A 960 -36.90 -3.75 -43.85
C SER A 960 -37.24 -4.09 -42.41
N LEU A 961 -38.07 -3.25 -41.77
CA LEU A 961 -38.49 -3.36 -40.38
C LEU A 961 -40.00 -3.65 -40.29
N PRO A 962 -40.51 -4.19 -39.17
CA PRO A 962 -41.94 -4.22 -38.89
C PRO A 962 -42.51 -2.80 -38.68
N ASN A 963 -43.79 -2.61 -38.95
CA ASN A 963 -44.46 -1.29 -38.97
C ASN A 963 -44.36 -0.46 -37.68
N GLU A 964 -44.06 -1.08 -36.53
CA GLU A 964 -43.88 -0.40 -35.24
C GLU A 964 -42.44 0.13 -35.01
N TYR A 965 -41.49 -0.19 -35.90
CA TYR A 965 -40.08 0.14 -35.74
C TYR A 965 -39.55 1.02 -36.89
N HIS A 966 -38.73 2.01 -36.54
CA HIS A 966 -37.95 2.82 -37.46
C HIS A 966 -36.45 2.59 -37.25
N PHE A 967 -35.61 2.91 -38.23
CA PHE A 967 -34.16 2.90 -38.03
C PHE A 967 -33.76 3.99 -37.01
N SER A 968 -32.74 3.74 -36.19
CA SER A 968 -32.27 4.72 -35.19
C SER A 968 -31.70 5.98 -35.86
N LYS A 969 -31.97 7.14 -35.25
CA LYS A 969 -31.45 8.44 -35.70
C LYS A 969 -30.11 8.76 -35.01
N GLU A 970 -29.90 8.18 -33.83
CA GLU A 970 -28.75 8.29 -32.95
C GLU A 970 -27.64 7.32 -33.40
N ALA A 971 -27.99 6.06 -33.62
CA ALA A 971 -27.09 4.98 -34.02
C ALA A 971 -27.32 4.60 -35.49
N ARG A 972 -26.56 5.19 -36.42
CA ARG A 972 -26.76 4.94 -37.84
C ARG A 972 -26.39 3.50 -38.24
N SER A 973 -27.35 2.78 -38.81
CA SER A 973 -27.13 1.45 -39.39
C SER A 973 -26.06 1.50 -40.49
N ARG A 974 -25.19 0.49 -40.54
CA ARG A 974 -23.99 0.47 -41.40
C ARG A 974 -23.67 -0.91 -41.96
N PHE A 975 -22.87 -0.93 -43.02
CA PHE A 975 -22.33 -2.14 -43.64
C PHE A 975 -20.80 -2.07 -43.81
N SER A 976 -20.15 -3.23 -43.94
CA SER A 976 -18.78 -3.34 -44.43
C SER A 976 -18.55 -4.66 -45.17
N VAL A 977 -17.61 -4.66 -46.11
CA VAL A 977 -17.34 -5.75 -47.05
C VAL A 977 -15.97 -6.38 -46.80
N ASP A 978 -15.96 -7.71 -46.64
CA ASP A 978 -14.76 -8.55 -46.66
C ASP A 978 -14.82 -9.45 -47.92
N ILE A 979 -13.68 -9.78 -48.55
CA ILE A 979 -13.66 -10.53 -49.82
C ILE A 979 -12.62 -11.66 -49.74
N GLU A 980 -12.99 -12.87 -50.20
CA GLU A 980 -12.13 -14.05 -50.15
C GLU A 980 -12.11 -14.83 -51.49
N PRO A 981 -10.93 -15.10 -52.09
CA PRO A 981 -9.63 -14.54 -51.73
C PRO A 981 -9.55 -13.02 -51.93
N GLU A 982 -8.59 -12.38 -51.24
CA GLU A 982 -8.34 -10.94 -51.34
C GLU A 982 -8.05 -10.53 -52.80
N ASP A 983 -8.41 -9.29 -53.16
CA ASP A 983 -8.35 -8.69 -54.51
C ASP A 983 -9.16 -9.39 -55.63
N ALA A 984 -9.79 -10.55 -55.41
CA ALA A 984 -10.51 -11.31 -56.45
C ALA A 984 -11.69 -10.58 -57.09
N VAL A 985 -12.33 -9.69 -56.32
CA VAL A 985 -13.40 -8.78 -56.72
C VAL A 985 -13.11 -7.43 -56.06
N ASN A 986 -13.30 -6.33 -56.79
CA ASN A 986 -13.32 -4.99 -56.22
C ASN A 986 -14.80 -4.61 -55.93
N ILE A 987 -15.08 -4.09 -54.74
CA ILE A 987 -16.43 -3.65 -54.33
C ILE A 987 -16.32 -2.26 -53.72
N ASP A 988 -17.08 -1.30 -54.25
CA ASP A 988 -17.05 0.10 -53.84
C ASP A 988 -18.47 0.59 -53.46
N PRO A 989 -18.68 1.16 -52.26
CA PRO A 989 -17.70 1.34 -51.18
C PRO A 989 -17.51 0.08 -50.32
N LEU A 990 -16.31 -0.11 -49.78
CA LEU A 990 -15.98 -1.22 -48.87
C LEU A 990 -16.62 -1.10 -47.48
N ASP A 991 -17.03 0.10 -47.05
CA ASP A 991 -17.95 0.30 -45.93
C ASP A 991 -18.80 1.55 -46.10
N GLY A 992 -19.88 1.66 -45.32
CA GLY A 992 -20.81 2.78 -45.45
C GLY A 992 -22.01 2.69 -44.52
N PHE A 993 -22.88 3.71 -44.60
CA PHE A 993 -24.14 3.77 -43.86
C PHE A 993 -25.31 3.35 -44.74
N LEU A 994 -26.33 2.75 -44.11
CA LEU A 994 -27.63 2.60 -44.76
C LEU A 994 -28.37 3.96 -44.75
N SER A 995 -29.29 4.10 -45.70
CA SER A 995 -30.24 5.20 -45.76
C SER A 995 -31.25 5.12 -44.59
N PRO A 996 -32.02 6.19 -44.31
CA PRO A 996 -33.11 6.15 -43.33
C PRO A 996 -34.20 5.10 -43.64
N GLU A 997 -34.26 4.63 -44.89
CA GLU A 997 -35.16 3.58 -45.39
C GLU A 997 -34.52 2.18 -45.40
N GLY A 998 -33.30 2.04 -44.87
CA GLY A 998 -32.61 0.76 -44.73
C GLY A 998 -31.87 0.26 -45.96
N SER A 999 -31.59 1.12 -46.96
CA SER A 999 -30.95 0.72 -48.21
C SER A 999 -29.52 1.25 -48.40
N ALA A 1000 -28.74 0.55 -49.21
CA ALA A 1000 -27.46 1.01 -49.75
C ALA A 1000 -27.14 0.27 -51.04
N THR A 1001 -26.37 0.88 -51.94
CA THR A 1001 -25.93 0.25 -53.19
C THR A 1001 -24.41 0.25 -53.23
N LEU A 1002 -23.84 -0.90 -53.54
CA LEU A 1002 -22.40 -1.11 -53.72
C LEU A 1002 -22.18 -1.57 -55.17
N HIS A 1003 -21.21 -0.98 -55.86
CA HIS A 1003 -20.81 -1.45 -57.18
C HIS A 1003 -19.76 -2.55 -57.05
N PHE A 1004 -19.84 -3.62 -57.83
CA PHE A 1004 -18.85 -4.70 -57.84
C PHE A 1004 -18.26 -4.91 -59.24
N LYS A 1005 -16.96 -5.22 -59.31
CA LYS A 1005 -16.23 -5.54 -60.54
C LYS A 1005 -15.22 -6.66 -60.26
N ARG A 1006 -15.33 -7.78 -60.96
CA ARG A 1006 -14.43 -8.95 -60.78
C ARG A 1006 -13.04 -8.69 -61.34
N SER A 1007 -12.02 -8.92 -60.52
CA SER A 1007 -10.61 -8.88 -60.93
C SER A 1007 -10.13 -10.24 -61.47
N SER A 1008 -10.82 -11.32 -61.10
CA SER A 1008 -10.48 -12.70 -61.51
C SER A 1008 -11.71 -13.57 -61.78
N ASN A 1009 -11.53 -14.58 -62.64
CA ASN A 1009 -12.55 -15.57 -62.99
C ASN A 1009 -12.64 -16.74 -62.00
N ASN A 1010 -11.79 -16.76 -60.96
CA ASN A 1010 -11.79 -17.80 -59.94
C ASN A 1010 -13.04 -17.70 -59.05
N ALA A 1011 -13.41 -18.81 -58.40
CA ALA A 1011 -14.41 -18.79 -57.34
C ALA A 1011 -13.98 -17.83 -56.21
N SER A 1012 -14.90 -17.00 -55.74
CA SER A 1012 -14.68 -16.06 -54.64
C SER A 1012 -15.99 -15.78 -53.90
N VAL A 1013 -15.90 -15.23 -52.68
CA VAL A 1013 -17.05 -14.88 -51.84
C VAL A 1013 -16.87 -13.46 -51.32
N GLY A 1014 -17.84 -12.59 -51.61
CA GLY A 1014 -18.01 -11.32 -50.91
C GLY A 1014 -18.85 -11.52 -49.64
N ARG A 1015 -18.42 -10.95 -48.53
CA ARG A 1015 -19.08 -11.03 -47.23
C ARG A 1015 -19.47 -9.64 -46.76
N ILE A 1016 -20.76 -9.34 -46.78
CA ILE A 1016 -21.29 -8.01 -46.47
C ILE A 1016 -21.91 -8.07 -45.07
N ASN A 1017 -21.14 -7.62 -44.10
CA ASN A 1017 -21.52 -7.53 -42.70
C ASN A 1017 -22.35 -6.26 -42.47
N CYS A 1018 -23.60 -6.39 -42.05
CA CYS A 1018 -24.46 -5.26 -41.68
C CYS A 1018 -24.70 -5.22 -40.17
N LYS A 1019 -24.63 -4.02 -39.58
CA LYS A 1019 -25.10 -3.71 -38.22
C LYS A 1019 -26.32 -2.80 -38.34
N VAL A 1020 -27.47 -3.33 -37.92
CA VAL A 1020 -28.78 -2.67 -38.02
C VAL A 1020 -29.21 -2.21 -36.63
N TYR A 1021 -29.53 -0.93 -36.49
CA TYR A 1021 -30.08 -0.34 -35.27
C TYR A 1021 -31.47 0.22 -35.55
N TYR A 1022 -32.45 -0.17 -34.74
CA TYR A 1022 -33.86 0.13 -34.96
C TYR A 1022 -34.59 0.31 -33.61
N CYS A 1023 -35.49 1.28 -33.54
CA CYS A 1023 -36.19 1.67 -32.32
C CYS A 1023 -37.69 1.75 -32.61
N LYS A 1024 -38.48 1.67 -31.54
CA LYS A 1024 -39.89 2.05 -31.54
C LYS A 1024 -40.00 3.43 -30.88
N GLU A 1025 -41.06 4.17 -31.20
CA GLU A 1025 -41.23 5.55 -30.72
C GLU A 1025 -41.26 5.58 -29.17
N ASP A 1026 -40.41 6.44 -28.58
CA ASP A 1026 -40.10 6.53 -27.14
C ASP A 1026 -39.59 5.23 -26.44
N GLU A 1027 -39.18 4.20 -27.19
CA GLU A 1027 -38.58 2.96 -26.66
C GLU A 1027 -37.05 2.85 -26.93
N VAL A 1028 -36.36 1.98 -26.19
CA VAL A 1028 -34.91 1.74 -26.34
C VAL A 1028 -34.60 1.10 -27.70
N CYS A 1029 -33.64 1.66 -28.43
CA CYS A 1029 -33.17 1.13 -29.71
C CYS A 1029 -32.54 -0.26 -29.57
N LEU A 1030 -33.04 -1.21 -30.35
CA LEU A 1030 -32.53 -2.56 -30.52
C LEU A 1030 -31.45 -2.61 -31.61
N TYR A 1031 -30.66 -3.67 -31.62
CA TYR A 1031 -29.71 -3.95 -32.72
C TYR A 1031 -29.84 -5.39 -33.24
N GLN A 1032 -29.44 -5.60 -34.49
CA GLN A 1032 -29.25 -6.92 -35.09
C GLN A 1032 -28.03 -6.90 -36.02
N SER A 1033 -27.22 -7.97 -36.02
CA SER A 1033 -26.13 -8.16 -36.97
C SER A 1033 -26.50 -9.19 -38.03
N LEU A 1034 -26.26 -8.86 -39.30
CA LEU A 1034 -26.48 -9.72 -40.46
C LEU A 1034 -25.16 -9.89 -41.22
N LEU A 1035 -24.99 -11.03 -41.88
CA LEU A 1035 -23.90 -11.29 -42.82
C LEU A 1035 -24.49 -11.83 -44.11
N PHE A 1036 -24.44 -11.07 -45.20
CA PHE A 1036 -24.74 -11.61 -46.53
C PHE A 1036 -23.48 -12.27 -47.10
N GLU A 1037 -23.55 -13.57 -47.42
CA GLU A 1037 -22.52 -14.26 -48.19
C GLU A 1037 -22.92 -14.30 -49.67
N VAL A 1038 -22.11 -13.67 -50.51
CA VAL A 1038 -22.33 -13.44 -51.93
C VAL A 1038 -21.27 -14.23 -52.72
N PRO A 1039 -21.55 -15.46 -53.16
CA PRO A 1039 -20.61 -16.27 -53.91
C PRO A 1039 -20.57 -15.85 -55.39
N PHE A 1040 -19.37 -15.79 -55.97
CA PHE A 1040 -19.11 -15.50 -57.38
C PHE A 1040 -18.59 -16.76 -58.08
N GLN A 1041 -19.21 -17.13 -59.20
CA GLN A 1041 -18.97 -18.44 -59.85
C GLN A 1041 -17.63 -18.49 -60.60
N GLU A 1042 -16.96 -19.64 -60.56
CA GLU A 1042 -15.87 -19.98 -61.48
C GLU A 1042 -16.45 -20.38 -62.87
N GLY A 1043 -16.03 -19.71 -63.94
CA GLY A 1043 -16.50 -20.02 -65.29
C GLY A 1043 -16.49 -18.85 -66.28
N VAL A 1044 -17.08 -19.08 -67.46
CA VAL A 1044 -17.21 -18.06 -68.51
C VAL A 1044 -18.22 -17.01 -68.09
N SER A 1045 -17.76 -15.77 -67.99
CA SER A 1045 -18.53 -14.63 -67.50
C SER A 1045 -19.56 -14.13 -68.51
N ASN A 1046 -20.74 -13.77 -67.99
CA ASN A 1046 -21.76 -13.08 -68.78
C ASN A 1046 -21.50 -11.56 -68.72
N PRO A 1047 -21.35 -10.84 -69.85
CA PRO A 1047 -21.02 -9.41 -69.86
C PRO A 1047 -22.20 -8.47 -69.58
N ALA A 1048 -23.33 -8.99 -69.10
CA ALA A 1048 -24.47 -8.18 -68.67
C ALA A 1048 -24.29 -7.72 -67.21
N GLU A 1049 -24.54 -6.44 -66.94
CA GLU A 1049 -24.59 -5.89 -65.58
C GLU A 1049 -25.65 -6.63 -64.74
N ALA A 1050 -25.31 -7.02 -63.52
CA ALA A 1050 -26.23 -7.69 -62.60
C ALA A 1050 -26.60 -6.79 -61.41
N ASP A 1051 -27.87 -6.37 -61.33
CA ASP A 1051 -28.44 -5.76 -60.13
C ASP A 1051 -28.97 -6.86 -59.19
N VAL A 1052 -28.23 -7.14 -58.12
CA VAL A 1052 -28.56 -8.16 -57.13
C VAL A 1052 -29.07 -7.51 -55.85
N THR A 1053 -30.29 -7.86 -55.41
CA THR A 1053 -30.89 -7.27 -54.20
C THR A 1053 -30.62 -8.13 -52.97
N LEU A 1054 -29.87 -7.59 -52.01
CA LEU A 1054 -29.56 -8.20 -50.72
C LEU A 1054 -30.64 -7.83 -49.71
N ALA A 1055 -31.77 -8.54 -49.78
CA ALA A 1055 -32.97 -8.24 -49.00
C ALA A 1055 -32.98 -8.95 -47.62
N HIS A 1056 -33.41 -8.24 -46.57
CA HIS A 1056 -33.74 -8.84 -45.28
C HIS A 1056 -34.94 -8.14 -44.61
N PHE A 1057 -35.73 -8.89 -43.85
CA PHE A 1057 -36.77 -8.37 -42.97
C PHE A 1057 -36.42 -8.68 -41.52
N VAL A 1058 -36.14 -7.63 -40.74
CA VAL A 1058 -35.77 -7.71 -39.33
C VAL A 1058 -36.91 -8.33 -38.53
N LYS A 1059 -36.58 -9.34 -37.72
CA LYS A 1059 -37.49 -9.96 -36.76
C LYS A 1059 -37.00 -9.56 -35.35
N PRO A 1060 -37.68 -8.63 -34.66
CA PRO A 1060 -37.32 -8.27 -33.30
C PRO A 1060 -37.27 -9.51 -32.41
N LYS A 1061 -36.22 -9.64 -31.59
CA LYS A 1061 -36.15 -10.66 -30.53
C LYS A 1061 -37.23 -10.29 -29.50
N THR A 1062 -38.41 -10.90 -29.57
CA THR A 1062 -39.49 -10.67 -28.60
C THR A 1062 -39.01 -11.02 -27.19
N SER A 1063 -39.25 -10.15 -26.22
CA SER A 1063 -38.99 -10.43 -24.82
C SER A 1063 -39.73 -11.71 -24.40
N THR A 1064 -39.00 -12.71 -23.91
CA THR A 1064 -39.51 -14.07 -23.69
C THR A 1064 -40.28 -14.21 -22.38
N SER A 1065 -41.39 -13.47 -22.27
CA SER A 1065 -42.39 -13.58 -21.20
C SER A 1065 -43.29 -14.83 -21.35
N ASN A 1066 -42.68 -16.01 -21.55
CA ASN A 1066 -43.38 -17.27 -21.80
C ASN A 1066 -42.91 -18.41 -20.87
N PHE A 1067 -43.23 -18.29 -19.58
CA PHE A 1067 -43.25 -19.40 -18.62
C PHE A 1067 -44.50 -19.35 -17.73
N LEU A 1068 -45.67 -19.18 -18.36
CA LEU A 1068 -46.98 -19.41 -17.75
C LEU A 1068 -47.80 -20.33 -18.65
N GLN A 1069 -47.73 -21.65 -18.41
CA GLN A 1069 -48.73 -22.58 -18.92
C GLN A 1069 -50.05 -22.39 -18.17
N SER A 1070 -51.16 -22.43 -18.90
CA SER A 1070 -52.51 -22.19 -18.38
C SER A 1070 -52.99 -23.31 -17.46
N VAL A 1071 -53.57 -22.92 -16.32
CA VAL A 1071 -54.36 -23.78 -15.43
C VAL A 1071 -55.64 -24.27 -16.13
N ALA A 1072 -56.06 -25.51 -15.84
CA ALA A 1072 -57.45 -25.95 -16.03
C ALA A 1072 -57.76 -27.19 -15.16
N PRO A 1073 -59.01 -27.39 -14.70
CA PRO A 1073 -60.11 -26.42 -14.60
C PRO A 1073 -60.24 -25.79 -13.19
#